data_AF-A0A3S1G7D6-F1
#
_entry.id   AF-A0A3S1G7D6-F1
#
_cell.length_a   1.000
_cell.length_b   1.000
_cell.length_c   1.000
_cell.angle_alpha   90.00
_cell.angle_beta   90.00
_cell.angle_gamma   90.00
#
_symmetry.space_group_name_H-M   'P 1'
#
loop_
_entity.id
_entity.type
_entity.pdbx_description
1 polymer ?
#
loop_
_entity_poly.entity_id
_entity_poly.type
_entity_poly.pdbx_seq_one_letter_code
_entity_poly.pdbx_strand_id
1 'polypeptide(L)'
;RVAIDVSPVTASGGASDVTVGATTENTIKTVAVAASVSVSASSGTVALSGSGAGASAINTTTNEVLAEIVGSTVEAGRAVSVTLSDHSVIEAKIVAAAVGVSASSGVSLSGVVAITIATNSIGGVYGATIFDSDVNALAGGVTVSATADNSIDAIAVAVAISVALGSSFAGSVAVAGVVAENILTNSLTAGIVSGSNIGAHGLVGVSATDTSSIKATLVSVAASISVSGSASVAFSISATVANNQIGSTLKATIDDSAVDTTGAVSVEARADTLISATAAAVSVSVAVSGGVSISGAGSGAYAANSTTNSVEASIIGSSITAVGDVDVLATDISRISATLVSAAVGVSGGSGLAVSVSVAVTLAENTIDSALLATIDDSTVGTSAGAVTVAATNYDDALARGMGITATAVAAAISAGGSGGVSVQGAGTGAVAINSIGTGTEASIVDSAVTAHGTVSVAATDEARIKAVLVAASIGAGGAGAVSVNVAISATVAENTIGGGLLATIDGSTVNTTDGAVTVDAIADRTIEALGVAVGVAAGGAGAVSVNVALSAVVATNIIAGATEASIKGGSDVDANHASNGFVRVNALDTSSIEATLASASVTAGGAGAVSVNVAGAFVYADNALSASTDFDWNADGVIDFHDIHAGLAVLTALHDLQIGNDGVIGDQPGPDGDPDTLGDNVPSDDLTVDQAIDALGNLSVFAAGQPSAAYKTALKSLIGSSFDIDGDGNITNRDLLLTGSTSDDVVIANSMVASIETSSVDTA
;
A
#
# COMPACT_ATOMS: atom_id res chain seq x y z
N ARG A 1 -2.96 32.06 14.44
CA ARG A 1 -1.86 32.23 15.42
C ARG A 1 -2.42 32.76 16.74
N VAL A 2 -2.16 32.06 17.84
CA VAL A 2 -2.39 32.48 19.23
C VAL A 2 -1.04 32.40 19.92
N ALA A 3 -0.59 33.47 20.59
CA ALA A 3 0.75 33.47 21.17
C ALA A 3 0.87 34.32 22.44
N ILE A 4 1.82 33.92 23.31
CA ILE A 4 2.47 34.81 24.29
C ILE A 4 3.83 35.16 23.68
N ASP A 5 4.05 36.45 23.40
CA ASP A 5 5.17 36.91 22.56
C ASP A 5 5.93 38.02 23.30
N VAL A 6 7.21 37.79 23.57
CA VAL A 6 8.16 38.69 24.29
C VAL A 6 7.54 39.34 25.52
N SER A 7 6.91 38.54 26.39
CA SER A 7 6.09 39.05 27.49
C SER A 7 6.26 38.26 28.80
N PRO A 8 6.28 38.93 29.97
CA PRO A 8 6.12 38.26 31.26
C PRO A 8 4.64 37.98 31.55
N VAL A 9 4.30 36.75 31.92
CA VAL A 9 2.96 36.32 32.33
C VAL A 9 3.04 35.63 33.69
N THR A 10 2.27 36.11 34.66
CA THR A 10 2.20 35.49 36.00
C THR A 10 0.75 35.22 36.39
N ALA A 11 0.39 33.96 36.56
CA ALA A 11 -0.92 33.53 37.03
C ALA A 11 -0.82 33.09 38.50
N SER A 12 -1.03 34.04 39.44
CA SER A 12 -0.87 33.79 40.88
C SER A 12 -2.07 33.03 41.48
N GLY A 13 -1.79 31.94 42.20
CA GLY A 13 -2.79 31.09 42.88
C GLY A 13 -2.61 29.60 42.57
N GLY A 14 -2.76 28.71 43.56
CA GLY A 14 -2.46 27.26 43.41
C GLY A 14 -3.34 26.47 42.44
N ALA A 15 -4.30 27.12 41.78
CA ALA A 15 -5.14 26.56 40.72
C ALA A 15 -5.09 27.39 39.41
N SER A 16 -4.15 28.32 39.31
CA SER A 16 -4.07 29.27 38.21
C SER A 16 -3.18 28.72 37.08
N ASP A 17 -3.80 28.40 35.96
CA ASP A 17 -3.11 27.90 34.75
C ASP A 17 -2.79 29.02 33.77
N VAL A 18 -1.83 28.77 32.88
CA VAL A 18 -1.60 29.55 31.67
C VAL A 18 -1.85 28.67 30.45
N THR A 19 -2.79 29.06 29.59
CA THR A 19 -3.16 28.28 28.40
C THR A 19 -3.05 29.14 27.15
N VAL A 20 -2.32 28.61 26.15
CA VAL A 20 -2.26 29.12 24.78
C VAL A 20 -2.91 28.06 23.89
N GLY A 21 -4.16 28.30 23.48
CA GLY A 21 -4.97 27.34 22.74
C GLY A 21 -5.37 27.86 21.36
N ALA A 22 -5.19 27.06 20.31
CA ALA A 22 -5.72 27.34 18.97
C ALA A 22 -6.54 26.15 18.46
N THR A 23 -7.77 26.39 18.00
CA THR A 23 -8.64 25.33 17.46
C THR A 23 -9.21 25.75 16.11
N THR A 24 -9.21 24.83 15.16
CA THR A 24 -9.80 25.01 13.83
C THR A 24 -10.85 23.93 13.57
N GLU A 25 -12.00 24.31 13.03
CA GLU A 25 -13.14 23.43 12.75
C GLU A 25 -13.77 23.82 11.39
N ASN A 26 -13.01 23.71 10.30
CA ASN A 26 -13.53 24.08 8.98
C ASN A 26 -14.41 22.96 8.42
N THR A 27 -15.70 23.23 8.22
CA THR A 27 -16.63 22.26 7.63
C THR A 27 -17.11 22.71 6.26
N ILE A 28 -16.93 21.87 5.24
CA ILE A 28 -17.58 22.01 3.93
C ILE A 28 -18.57 20.87 3.75
N LYS A 29 -19.85 21.18 3.51
CA LYS A 29 -20.87 20.21 3.13
C LYS A 29 -21.40 20.53 1.75
N THR A 30 -21.16 19.64 0.80
CA THR A 30 -21.55 19.84 -0.60
C THR A 30 -22.48 18.74 -1.06
N VAL A 31 -23.59 19.16 -1.68
CA VAL A 31 -24.56 18.26 -2.32
C VAL A 31 -24.76 18.72 -3.76
N ALA A 32 -24.42 17.87 -4.73
CA ALA A 32 -24.67 18.14 -6.15
C ALA A 32 -25.50 17.01 -6.76
N VAL A 33 -26.66 17.36 -7.33
CA VAL A 33 -27.58 16.39 -7.93
C VAL A 33 -27.92 16.82 -9.35
N ALA A 34 -27.68 15.94 -10.31
CA ALA A 34 -28.09 16.11 -11.69
C ALA A 34 -29.01 14.96 -12.10
N ALA A 35 -30.14 15.28 -12.72
CA ALA A 35 -31.04 14.28 -13.26
C ALA A 35 -31.54 14.71 -14.64
N SER A 36 -31.60 13.78 -15.57
CA SER A 36 -32.19 14.01 -16.89
C SER A 36 -32.99 12.81 -17.36
N VAL A 37 -34.11 13.09 -18.01
CA VAL A 37 -34.99 12.06 -18.59
C VAL A 37 -35.37 12.49 -19.99
N SER A 38 -35.21 11.59 -20.95
CA SER A 38 -35.70 11.78 -22.32
C SER A 38 -36.59 10.62 -22.72
N VAL A 39 -37.78 10.94 -23.23
CA VAL A 39 -38.75 9.94 -23.71
C VAL A 39 -39.20 10.35 -25.10
N SER A 40 -39.12 9.42 -26.04
CA SER A 40 -39.47 9.64 -27.43
C SER A 40 -40.31 8.48 -27.94
N ALA A 41 -41.50 8.79 -28.46
CA ALA A 41 -42.40 7.81 -29.05
C ALA A 41 -42.87 8.29 -30.42
N SER A 42 -42.83 7.42 -31.42
CA SER A 42 -43.19 7.76 -32.79
C SER A 42 -43.98 6.64 -33.45
N SER A 43 -45.15 6.96 -34.00
CA SER A 43 -45.84 6.08 -34.94
C SER A 43 -45.27 6.18 -36.37
N GLY A 44 -44.18 6.93 -36.54
CA GLY A 44 -43.46 7.09 -37.80
C GLY A 44 -42.26 6.14 -37.91
N THR A 45 -41.28 6.52 -38.73
CA THR A 45 -40.13 5.66 -39.07
C THR A 45 -39.00 5.69 -38.03
N VAL A 46 -38.88 6.73 -37.22
CA VAL A 46 -37.75 6.91 -36.28
C VAL A 46 -38.22 7.53 -34.95
N ALA A 47 -37.69 7.02 -33.83
CA ALA A 47 -37.70 7.66 -32.52
C ALA A 47 -36.28 7.69 -31.94
N LEU A 48 -35.89 8.84 -31.38
CA LEU A 48 -34.57 9.07 -30.78
C LEU A 48 -34.76 9.64 -29.38
N SER A 49 -34.10 9.05 -28.38
CA SER A 49 -33.97 9.58 -27.03
C SER A 49 -32.50 9.70 -26.64
N GLY A 50 -32.18 10.79 -25.94
CA GLY A 50 -30.83 11.13 -25.53
C GLY A 50 -30.88 11.87 -24.20
N SER A 51 -30.20 11.36 -23.17
CA SER A 51 -30.16 12.01 -21.85
C SER A 51 -28.75 12.03 -21.29
N GLY A 52 -28.33 13.18 -20.74
CA GLY A 52 -27.04 13.34 -20.08
C GLY A 52 -27.21 13.95 -18.70
N ALA A 53 -26.60 13.38 -17.68
CA ALA A 53 -26.54 13.96 -16.34
C ALA A 53 -25.09 14.02 -15.87
N GLY A 54 -24.66 15.18 -15.39
CA GLY A 54 -23.31 15.39 -14.88
C GLY A 54 -23.38 16.22 -13.61
N ALA A 55 -22.81 15.71 -12.52
CA ALA A 55 -22.68 16.45 -11.27
C ALA A 55 -21.21 16.45 -10.83
N SER A 56 -20.72 17.58 -10.35
CA SER A 56 -19.35 17.72 -9.88
C SER A 56 -19.28 18.60 -8.63
N ALA A 57 -18.38 18.27 -7.72
CA ALA A 57 -17.98 19.14 -6.61
C ALA A 57 -16.47 19.16 -6.47
N ILE A 58 -15.96 20.34 -6.15
CA ILE A 58 -14.56 20.59 -5.82
C ILE A 58 -14.57 21.31 -4.48
N ASN A 59 -14.02 20.68 -3.44
CA ASN A 59 -13.98 21.22 -2.09
C ASN A 59 -12.52 21.26 -1.62
N THR A 60 -12.11 22.38 -1.05
CA THR A 60 -10.73 22.57 -0.60
C THR A 60 -10.74 23.35 0.71
N THR A 61 -10.02 22.85 1.70
CA THR A 61 -9.69 23.58 2.93
C THR A 61 -8.19 23.58 3.12
N THR A 62 -7.62 24.73 3.43
CA THR A 62 -6.20 24.87 3.77
C THR A 62 -6.07 25.64 5.06
N ASN A 63 -5.36 25.09 6.05
CA ASN A 63 -5.23 25.64 7.38
C ASN A 63 -3.77 25.95 7.72
N GLU A 64 -3.56 27.07 8.40
CA GLU A 64 -2.30 27.40 9.08
C GLU A 64 -2.64 27.82 10.51
N VAL A 65 -2.25 27.00 11.47
CA VAL A 65 -2.65 27.16 12.88
C VAL A 65 -1.40 27.08 13.75
N LEU A 66 -1.19 28.13 14.54
CA LEU A 66 -0.04 28.25 15.43
C LEU A 66 -0.51 28.60 16.85
N ALA A 67 -0.02 27.85 17.84
CA ALA A 67 -0.14 28.12 19.26
C ALA A 67 1.29 28.19 19.84
N GLU A 68 1.71 29.35 20.34
CA GLU A 68 3.14 29.56 20.65
C GLU A 68 3.41 30.35 21.93
N ILE A 69 4.48 30.03 22.64
CA ILE A 69 5.12 30.89 23.65
C ILE A 69 6.52 31.23 23.11
N VAL A 70 6.82 32.51 22.91
CA VAL A 70 8.03 32.96 22.22
C VAL A 70 8.72 34.05 23.03
N GLY A 71 10.02 33.89 23.33
CA GLY A 71 10.83 34.94 23.96
C GLY A 71 10.30 35.40 25.32
N SER A 72 9.59 34.55 26.06
CA SER A 72 8.70 34.96 27.15
C SER A 72 9.06 34.31 28.49
N THR A 73 8.62 34.94 29.58
CA THR A 73 8.70 34.37 30.93
C THR A 73 7.29 34.07 31.42
N VAL A 74 6.96 32.80 31.66
CA VAL A 74 5.63 32.36 32.07
C VAL A 74 5.72 31.66 33.42
N GLU A 75 5.00 32.18 34.41
CA GLU A 75 4.84 31.56 35.72
C GLU A 75 3.37 31.24 35.97
N ALA A 76 3.04 29.95 36.02
CA ALA A 76 1.71 29.44 36.33
C ALA A 76 1.68 28.81 37.72
N GLY A 77 0.68 29.20 38.53
CA GLY A 77 0.50 28.62 39.86
C GLY A 77 0.10 27.14 39.85
N ARG A 78 -0.37 26.60 38.72
CA ARG A 78 -0.61 25.18 38.52
C ARG A 78 0.05 24.63 37.24
N ALA A 79 -0.55 24.79 36.06
CA ALA A 79 -0.05 24.19 34.82
C ALA A 79 0.13 25.19 33.67
N VAL A 80 0.96 24.84 32.69
CA VAL A 80 1.10 25.56 31.42
C VAL A 80 0.71 24.63 30.27
N SER A 81 -0.13 25.10 29.35
CA SER A 81 -0.54 24.30 28.19
C SER A 81 -0.51 25.11 26.90
N VAL A 82 0.25 24.65 25.91
CA VAL A 82 0.27 25.16 24.54
C VAL A 82 -0.35 24.09 23.65
N THR A 83 -1.58 24.29 23.22
CA THR A 83 -2.36 23.25 22.53
C THR A 83 -2.93 23.77 21.23
N LEU A 84 -2.83 22.96 20.18
CA LEU A 84 -3.50 23.20 18.92
C LEU A 84 -4.34 21.98 18.51
N SER A 85 -5.52 22.22 17.96
CA SER A 85 -6.34 21.16 17.36
C SER A 85 -6.94 21.61 16.02
N ASP A 86 -7.04 20.69 15.06
CA ASP A 86 -7.84 20.85 13.84
C ASP A 86 -8.80 19.68 13.66
N HIS A 87 -10.07 20.00 13.41
CA HIS A 87 -11.16 19.06 13.12
C HIS A 87 -11.85 19.49 11.81
N SER A 88 -11.08 19.64 10.74
CA SER A 88 -11.61 20.06 9.45
C SER A 88 -12.29 18.89 8.74
N VAL A 89 -13.49 19.14 8.22
CA VAL A 89 -14.37 18.12 7.65
C VAL A 89 -14.86 18.54 6.26
N ILE A 90 -14.73 17.64 5.29
CA ILE A 90 -15.41 17.75 3.99
C ILE A 90 -16.40 16.60 3.86
N GLU A 91 -17.68 16.93 3.69
CA GLU A 91 -18.74 15.98 3.29
C GLU A 91 -19.19 16.30 1.86
N ALA A 92 -18.93 15.41 0.90
CA ALA A 92 -19.32 15.57 -0.49
C ALA A 92 -20.30 14.47 -0.92
N LYS A 93 -21.52 14.85 -1.33
CA LYS A 93 -22.56 13.93 -1.81
C LYS A 93 -22.98 14.29 -3.23
N ILE A 94 -22.55 13.48 -4.20
CA ILE A 94 -22.72 13.74 -5.62
C ILE A 94 -23.58 12.65 -6.25
N VAL A 95 -24.65 13.03 -6.97
CA VAL A 95 -25.54 12.08 -7.61
C VAL A 95 -25.86 12.53 -9.04
N ALA A 96 -25.68 11.65 -10.01
CA ALA A 96 -26.11 11.84 -11.39
C ALA A 96 -27.02 10.69 -11.85
N ALA A 97 -28.16 11.02 -12.45
CA ALA A 97 -29.09 10.03 -12.99
C ALA A 97 -29.58 10.41 -14.39
N ALA A 98 -29.42 9.52 -15.37
CA ALA A 98 -29.88 9.73 -16.74
C ALA A 98 -30.77 8.57 -17.21
N VAL A 99 -31.94 8.90 -17.76
CA VAL A 99 -32.89 7.92 -18.29
C VAL A 99 -33.30 8.26 -19.72
N GLY A 100 -33.29 7.25 -20.58
CA GLY A 100 -33.62 7.38 -21.99
C GLY A 100 -34.57 6.27 -22.39
N VAL A 101 -35.70 6.63 -22.99
CA VAL A 101 -36.67 5.68 -23.52
C VAL A 101 -37.07 6.10 -24.93
N SER A 102 -36.86 5.21 -25.89
CA SER A 102 -37.33 5.39 -27.26
C SER A 102 -38.25 4.25 -27.67
N ALA A 103 -39.34 4.58 -28.38
CA ALA A 103 -40.24 3.59 -28.96
C ALA A 103 -40.71 4.01 -30.36
N SER A 104 -40.65 3.12 -31.35
CA SER A 104 -41.19 3.39 -32.68
C SER A 104 -41.69 2.17 -33.46
N SER A 105 -42.52 2.43 -34.47
CA SER A 105 -42.88 1.46 -35.52
C SER A 105 -41.82 1.30 -36.62
N GLY A 106 -40.57 1.69 -36.35
CA GLY A 106 -39.47 1.57 -37.29
C GLY A 106 -38.13 1.43 -36.56
N VAL A 107 -37.33 2.49 -36.57
CA VAL A 107 -36.03 2.58 -35.91
C VAL A 107 -36.17 3.28 -34.55
N SER A 108 -35.62 2.70 -33.49
CA SER A 108 -35.61 3.28 -32.15
C SER A 108 -34.19 3.34 -31.62
N LEU A 109 -33.73 4.52 -31.20
CA LEU A 109 -32.40 4.70 -30.60
C LEU A 109 -32.51 5.42 -29.26
N SER A 110 -31.86 4.87 -28.24
CA SER A 110 -31.69 5.51 -26.94
C SER A 110 -30.24 5.55 -26.52
N GLY A 111 -29.76 6.71 -26.09
CA GLY A 111 -28.43 6.89 -25.53
C GLY A 111 -28.51 7.66 -24.21
N VAL A 112 -27.84 7.17 -23.17
CA VAL A 112 -27.73 7.91 -21.91
C VAL A 112 -26.34 7.89 -21.31
N VAL A 113 -26.00 8.97 -20.63
CA VAL A 113 -24.73 9.13 -19.92
C VAL A 113 -24.98 9.78 -18.56
N ALA A 114 -24.46 9.19 -17.49
CA ALA A 114 -24.46 9.75 -16.14
C ALA A 114 -23.03 9.78 -15.58
N ILE A 115 -22.54 10.95 -15.17
CA ILE A 115 -21.18 11.11 -14.63
C ILE A 115 -21.20 11.90 -13.33
N THR A 116 -20.45 11.43 -12.33
CA THR A 116 -20.18 12.19 -11.10
C THR A 116 -18.69 12.34 -10.84
N ILE A 117 -18.28 13.53 -10.39
CA ILE A 117 -16.90 13.83 -10.01
C ILE A 117 -16.89 14.48 -8.62
N ALA A 118 -16.08 13.97 -7.71
CA ALA A 118 -15.87 14.58 -6.39
C ALA A 118 -14.36 14.77 -6.18
N THR A 119 -13.91 16.02 -6.11
CA THR A 119 -12.52 16.34 -5.77
C THR A 119 -12.50 17.05 -4.43
N ASN A 120 -11.88 16.44 -3.42
CA ASN A 120 -11.84 16.97 -2.06
C ASN A 120 -10.39 17.05 -1.59
N SER A 121 -10.03 18.17 -0.99
CA SER A 121 -8.69 18.37 -0.46
C SER A 121 -8.73 19.06 0.90
N ILE A 122 -8.03 18.49 1.87
CA ILE A 122 -7.73 19.13 3.15
C ILE A 122 -6.21 19.24 3.26
N GLY A 123 -5.70 20.45 3.47
CA GLY A 123 -4.29 20.71 3.71
C GLY A 123 -4.10 21.49 5.00
N GLY A 124 -3.03 21.20 5.74
CA GLY A 124 -2.80 21.84 7.03
C GLY A 124 -1.35 21.92 7.45
N VAL A 125 -0.95 23.07 7.97
CA VAL A 125 0.29 23.27 8.71
C VAL A 125 -0.05 23.73 10.12
N TYR A 126 0.44 22.99 11.11
CA TYR A 126 0.04 23.09 12.50
C TYR A 126 1.28 23.14 13.39
N GLY A 127 1.42 24.18 14.21
CA GLY A 127 2.53 24.33 15.15
C GLY A 127 2.06 24.62 16.58
N ALA A 128 2.52 23.82 17.54
CA ALA A 128 2.44 24.09 18.98
C ALA A 128 3.86 24.19 19.53
N THR A 129 4.32 25.37 19.94
CA THR A 129 5.73 25.56 20.31
C THR A 129 5.94 26.40 21.57
N ILE A 130 6.98 26.05 22.32
CA ILE A 130 7.63 26.92 23.30
C ILE A 130 9.03 27.19 22.76
N PHE A 131 9.36 28.46 22.53
CA PHE A 131 10.57 28.89 21.85
C PHE A 131 11.27 29.96 22.68
N ASP A 132 12.57 29.78 22.98
CA ASP A 132 13.42 30.76 23.68
C ASP A 132 12.71 31.36 24.92
N SER A 133 12.14 30.50 25.78
CA SER A 133 11.25 30.94 26.87
C SER A 133 11.54 30.26 28.20
N ASP A 134 11.35 31.00 29.29
CA ASP A 134 11.38 30.50 30.67
C ASP A 134 9.94 30.18 31.11
N VAL A 135 9.62 28.90 31.36
CA VAL A 135 8.25 28.46 31.69
C VAL A 135 8.25 27.66 32.99
N ASN A 136 7.54 28.16 34.01
CA ASN A 136 7.45 27.53 35.33
C ASN A 136 6.00 27.17 35.69
N ALA A 137 5.73 25.88 35.90
CA ALA A 137 4.47 25.33 36.40
C ALA A 137 4.64 24.88 37.87
N LEU A 138 4.20 25.72 38.82
CA LEU A 138 4.55 25.60 40.24
C LEU A 138 3.92 24.41 40.99
N ALA A 139 2.87 23.80 40.44
CA ALA A 139 2.18 22.66 41.08
C ALA A 139 1.74 21.55 40.09
N GLY A 140 1.92 21.76 38.79
CA GLY A 140 1.44 20.90 37.72
C GLY A 140 2.46 20.75 36.60
N GLY A 141 1.99 20.29 35.45
CA GLY A 141 2.81 19.99 34.28
C GLY A 141 2.88 21.10 33.24
N VAL A 142 3.69 20.85 32.22
CA VAL A 142 3.76 21.63 30.98
C VAL A 142 3.34 20.72 29.84
N THR A 143 2.37 21.14 29.03
CA THR A 143 1.91 20.36 27.87
C THR A 143 2.02 21.17 26.60
N VAL A 144 2.70 20.63 25.59
CA VAL A 144 2.77 21.15 24.23
C VAL A 144 2.15 20.10 23.32
N SER A 145 1.06 20.42 22.63
CA SER A 145 0.31 19.43 21.85
C SER A 145 -0.20 19.99 20.54
N ALA A 146 0.04 19.26 19.46
CA ALA A 146 -0.54 19.49 18.14
C ALA A 146 -1.38 18.27 17.75
N THR A 147 -2.67 18.46 17.44
CA THR A 147 -3.56 17.37 17.02
C THR A 147 -4.30 17.73 15.73
N ALA A 148 -4.37 16.79 14.79
CA ALA A 148 -5.19 16.87 13.59
C ALA A 148 -6.11 15.65 13.52
N ASP A 149 -7.41 15.91 13.37
CA ASP A 149 -8.47 14.90 13.20
C ASP A 149 -9.35 15.34 12.02
N ASN A 150 -8.73 15.37 10.85
CA ASN A 150 -9.35 15.85 9.64
C ASN A 150 -10.06 14.70 8.91
N SER A 151 -11.23 14.97 8.34
CA SER A 151 -12.04 13.93 7.70
C SER A 151 -12.57 14.35 6.33
N ILE A 152 -12.45 13.46 5.35
CA ILE A 152 -13.16 13.57 4.06
C ILE A 152 -14.14 12.40 3.93
N ASP A 153 -15.44 12.69 3.84
CA ASP A 153 -16.49 11.71 3.49
C ASP A 153 -17.06 12.04 2.10
N ALA A 154 -16.66 11.25 1.10
CA ALA A 154 -17.03 11.42 -0.29
C ALA A 154 -17.93 10.29 -0.78
N ILE A 155 -19.19 10.62 -1.10
CA ILE A 155 -20.18 9.71 -1.66
C ILE A 155 -20.54 10.18 -3.07
N ALA A 156 -20.32 9.31 -4.07
CA ALA A 156 -20.62 9.64 -5.46
C ALA A 156 -21.37 8.49 -6.15
N VAL A 157 -22.49 8.82 -6.81
CA VAL A 157 -23.39 7.84 -7.42
C VAL A 157 -23.78 8.26 -8.84
N ALA A 158 -23.55 7.38 -9.81
CA ALA A 158 -24.00 7.57 -11.20
C ALA A 158 -24.93 6.44 -11.65
N VAL A 159 -26.09 6.79 -12.20
CA VAL A 159 -27.09 5.83 -12.71
C VAL A 159 -27.49 6.18 -14.14
N ALA A 160 -27.33 5.22 -15.04
CA ALA A 160 -27.66 5.35 -16.46
C ALA A 160 -28.61 4.22 -16.88
N ILE A 161 -29.80 4.52 -17.39
CA ILE A 161 -30.74 3.51 -17.91
C ILE A 161 -31.19 3.88 -19.32
N SER A 162 -31.03 2.99 -20.29
CA SER A 162 -31.37 3.24 -21.69
C SER A 162 -32.22 2.12 -22.26
N VAL A 163 -33.41 2.43 -22.76
CA VAL A 163 -34.36 1.45 -23.32
C VAL A 163 -34.72 1.85 -24.75
N ALA A 164 -34.71 0.91 -25.69
CA ALA A 164 -35.11 1.16 -27.07
C ALA A 164 -35.98 0.03 -27.62
N LEU A 165 -37.18 0.34 -28.11
CA LEU A 165 -38.12 -0.65 -28.67
C LEU A 165 -38.58 -0.22 -30.07
N GLY A 166 -38.05 -0.83 -31.13
CA GLY A 166 -38.33 -0.47 -32.54
C GLY A 166 -38.67 -1.69 -33.38
N SER A 167 -39.66 -1.65 -34.28
CA SER A 167 -40.05 -2.85 -35.04
C SER A 167 -39.01 -3.32 -36.07
N SER A 168 -38.23 -2.40 -36.65
CA SER A 168 -37.17 -2.74 -37.62
C SER A 168 -35.80 -2.79 -36.95
N PHE A 169 -35.46 -1.78 -36.16
CA PHE A 169 -34.18 -1.69 -35.47
C PHE A 169 -34.34 -1.06 -34.09
N ALA A 170 -33.62 -1.60 -33.10
CA ALA A 170 -33.50 -0.98 -31.78
C ALA A 170 -32.03 -0.89 -31.34
N GLY A 171 -31.60 0.30 -30.93
CA GLY A 171 -30.27 0.55 -30.39
C GLY A 171 -30.34 1.20 -29.02
N SER A 172 -29.67 0.65 -28.02
CA SER A 172 -29.58 1.24 -26.69
C SER A 172 -28.13 1.31 -26.20
N VAL A 173 -27.75 2.46 -25.66
CA VAL A 173 -26.45 2.68 -25.01
C VAL A 173 -26.67 3.33 -23.65
N ALA A 174 -26.03 2.80 -22.61
CA ALA A 174 -26.00 3.38 -21.27
C ALA A 174 -24.56 3.44 -20.74
N VAL A 175 -24.15 4.62 -20.26
CA VAL A 175 -22.82 4.82 -19.68
C VAL A 175 -22.95 5.50 -18.33
N ALA A 176 -22.38 4.89 -17.28
CA ALA A 176 -22.28 5.47 -15.95
C ALA A 176 -20.80 5.55 -15.51
N GLY A 177 -20.41 6.67 -14.93
CA GLY A 177 -19.03 6.90 -14.48
C GLY A 177 -18.98 7.69 -13.18
N VAL A 178 -18.13 7.25 -12.26
CA VAL A 178 -17.91 7.92 -10.98
C VAL A 178 -16.42 8.10 -10.77
N VAL A 179 -16.00 9.31 -10.42
CA VAL A 179 -14.62 9.62 -10.02
C VAL A 179 -14.65 10.33 -8.68
N ALA A 180 -13.81 9.88 -7.75
CA ALA A 180 -13.54 10.58 -6.50
C ALA A 180 -12.03 10.70 -6.29
N GLU A 181 -11.55 11.91 -6.06
CA GLU A 181 -10.17 12.23 -5.73
C GLU A 181 -10.18 12.93 -4.37
N ASN A 182 -9.55 12.32 -3.37
CA ASN A 182 -9.52 12.82 -2.01
C ASN A 182 -8.07 12.89 -1.54
N ILE A 183 -7.60 14.08 -1.18
CA ILE A 183 -6.23 14.31 -0.72
C ILE A 183 -6.28 14.96 0.66
N LEU A 184 -5.56 14.41 1.61
CA LEU A 184 -5.43 14.96 2.95
C LEU A 184 -3.95 15.06 3.30
N THR A 185 -3.46 16.27 3.57
CA THR A 185 -2.06 16.50 3.91
C THR A 185 -1.92 17.32 5.18
N ASN A 186 -1.20 16.80 6.17
CA ASN A 186 -1.00 17.48 7.45
C ASN A 186 0.49 17.58 7.78
N SER A 187 0.91 18.73 8.30
CA SER A 187 2.23 18.92 8.91
C SER A 187 2.03 19.41 10.34
N LEU A 188 2.42 18.61 11.32
CA LEU A 188 2.25 18.88 12.75
C LEU A 188 3.62 18.97 13.41
N THR A 189 3.89 20.10 14.04
CA THR A 189 5.08 20.31 14.86
C THR A 189 4.65 20.65 16.28
N ALA A 190 5.06 19.82 17.24
CA ALA A 190 4.99 20.10 18.67
C ALA A 190 6.42 20.20 19.21
N GLY A 191 6.78 21.31 19.86
CA GLY A 191 8.18 21.53 20.23
C GLY A 191 8.40 22.37 21.48
N ILE A 192 9.41 21.98 22.26
CA ILE A 192 10.10 22.85 23.23
C ILE A 192 11.49 23.06 22.68
N VAL A 193 11.79 24.27 22.21
CA VAL A 193 12.94 24.48 21.32
C VAL A 193 13.75 25.74 21.64
N SER A 194 14.97 25.78 21.12
CA SER A 194 15.80 27.00 20.98
C SER A 194 16.07 27.72 22.30
N GLY A 195 16.69 27.03 23.24
CA GLY A 195 17.10 27.59 24.53
C GLY A 195 15.99 27.69 25.56
N SER A 196 14.87 27.00 25.38
CA SER A 196 13.76 27.04 26.33
C SER A 196 14.13 26.36 27.64
N ASN A 197 13.68 26.92 28.76
CA ASN A 197 13.95 26.43 30.11
C ASN A 197 12.63 26.18 30.86
N ILE A 198 12.36 24.91 31.14
CA ILE A 198 11.08 24.43 31.66
C ILE A 198 11.25 23.91 33.07
N GLY A 199 10.55 24.54 34.03
CA GLY A 199 10.40 24.04 35.39
C GLY A 199 8.98 23.53 35.65
N ALA A 200 8.82 22.26 36.04
CA ALA A 200 7.50 21.68 36.31
C ALA A 200 7.47 20.81 37.57
N HIS A 201 6.30 20.71 38.20
CA HIS A 201 6.07 19.80 39.32
C HIS A 201 5.22 18.57 38.92
N GLY A 202 4.95 18.41 37.63
CA GLY A 202 4.18 17.32 37.03
C GLY A 202 4.69 16.99 35.61
N LEU A 203 3.91 16.22 34.83
CA LEU A 203 4.30 15.79 33.49
C LEU A 203 4.73 16.96 32.58
N VAL A 204 5.88 16.82 31.92
CA VAL A 204 6.23 17.62 30.75
C VAL A 204 5.96 16.78 29.51
N GLY A 205 4.90 17.12 28.78
CA GLY A 205 4.44 16.36 27.62
C GLY A 205 4.55 17.17 26.33
N VAL A 206 5.17 16.61 25.31
CA VAL A 206 5.22 17.14 23.93
C VAL A 206 4.58 16.11 23.02
N SER A 207 3.50 16.45 22.31
CA SER A 207 2.75 15.49 21.49
C SER A 207 2.37 16.04 20.12
N ALA A 208 2.63 15.27 19.07
CA ALA A 208 2.10 15.51 17.72
C ALA A 208 1.26 14.30 17.32
N THR A 209 -0.03 14.48 17.03
CA THR A 209 -0.96 13.37 16.75
C THR A 209 -1.83 13.64 15.54
N ASP A 210 -1.88 12.70 14.60
CA ASP A 210 -2.76 12.76 13.44
C ASP A 210 -3.67 11.52 13.39
N THR A 211 -4.99 11.73 13.49
CA THR A 211 -6.02 10.68 13.40
C THR A 211 -6.89 10.82 12.15
N SER A 212 -6.38 11.50 11.13
CA SER A 212 -7.17 11.89 9.96
C SER A 212 -7.65 10.70 9.13
N SER A 213 -8.79 10.88 8.45
CA SER A 213 -9.41 9.80 7.69
C SER A 213 -10.03 10.25 6.36
N ILE A 214 -10.03 9.33 5.39
CA ILE A 214 -10.73 9.46 4.12
C ILE A 214 -11.67 8.28 3.96
N LYS A 215 -12.95 8.58 3.73
CA LYS A 215 -13.97 7.62 3.36
C LYS A 215 -14.51 7.94 1.98
N ALA A 216 -14.33 7.02 1.03
CA ALA A 216 -14.81 7.16 -0.34
C ALA A 216 -15.79 6.04 -0.69
N THR A 217 -17.03 6.38 -1.03
CA THR A 217 -18.07 5.43 -1.43
C THR A 217 -18.58 5.76 -2.83
N LEU A 218 -18.24 4.93 -3.82
CA LEU A 218 -18.55 5.14 -5.23
C LEU A 218 -19.49 4.04 -5.74
N VAL A 219 -20.56 4.43 -6.41
CA VAL A 219 -21.52 3.49 -7.01
C VAL A 219 -21.88 3.90 -8.43
N SER A 220 -21.59 3.03 -9.41
CA SER A 220 -21.90 3.23 -10.83
C SER A 220 -22.81 2.12 -11.33
N VAL A 221 -23.95 2.48 -11.92
CA VAL A 221 -24.93 1.53 -12.46
C VAL A 221 -25.32 1.93 -13.88
N ALA A 222 -25.13 1.02 -14.83
CA ALA A 222 -25.56 1.18 -16.21
C ALA A 222 -26.47 0.04 -16.65
N ALA A 223 -27.63 0.37 -17.23
CA ALA A 223 -28.58 -0.60 -17.76
C ALA A 223 -29.02 -0.25 -19.18
N SER A 224 -29.02 -1.22 -20.09
CA SER A 224 -29.34 -1.02 -21.51
C SER A 224 -30.28 -2.14 -21.99
N ILE A 225 -31.42 -1.79 -22.59
CA ILE A 225 -32.42 -2.75 -23.08
C ILE A 225 -32.80 -2.35 -24.50
N SER A 226 -32.62 -3.25 -25.47
CA SER A 226 -33.08 -3.07 -26.85
C SER A 226 -33.96 -4.24 -27.29
N VAL A 227 -35.11 -3.95 -27.89
CA VAL A 227 -36.00 -4.99 -28.45
C VAL A 227 -36.46 -4.58 -29.84
N SER A 228 -36.40 -5.52 -30.79
CA SER A 228 -36.86 -5.26 -32.16
C SER A 228 -37.47 -6.45 -32.88
N GLY A 229 -38.11 -6.19 -34.03
CA GLY A 229 -38.58 -7.24 -34.93
C GLY A 229 -37.48 -7.82 -35.82
N SER A 230 -36.41 -7.06 -36.13
CA SER A 230 -35.36 -7.52 -37.05
C SER A 230 -33.94 -7.47 -36.45
N ALA A 231 -33.48 -6.30 -35.97
CA ALA A 231 -32.12 -6.17 -35.43
C ALA A 231 -32.03 -5.30 -34.16
N SER A 232 -31.35 -5.80 -33.13
CA SER A 232 -31.20 -5.12 -31.83
C SER A 232 -29.74 -5.05 -31.39
N VAL A 233 -29.33 -3.89 -30.88
CA VAL A 233 -27.99 -3.66 -30.32
C VAL A 233 -28.12 -2.97 -28.96
N ALA A 234 -27.54 -3.57 -27.91
CA ALA A 234 -27.49 -2.97 -26.58
C ALA A 234 -26.06 -2.93 -26.03
N PHE A 235 -25.63 -1.76 -25.54
CA PHE A 235 -24.37 -1.62 -24.81
C PHE A 235 -24.57 -0.94 -23.47
N SER A 236 -23.91 -1.44 -22.43
CA SER A 236 -23.84 -0.81 -21.12
C SER A 236 -22.40 -0.79 -20.62
N ILE A 237 -21.97 0.34 -20.04
CA ILE A 237 -20.66 0.50 -19.42
C ILE A 237 -20.82 1.23 -18.08
N SER A 238 -20.25 0.67 -17.02
CA SER A 238 -20.19 1.31 -15.70
C SER A 238 -18.76 1.34 -15.19
N ALA A 239 -18.26 2.48 -14.74
CA ALA A 239 -16.94 2.59 -14.12
C ALA A 239 -16.96 3.41 -12.83
N THR A 240 -16.10 3.04 -11.88
CA THR A 240 -15.79 3.81 -10.67
C THR A 240 -14.28 3.93 -10.50
N VAL A 241 -13.78 5.13 -10.16
CA VAL A 241 -12.36 5.43 -9.93
C VAL A 241 -12.26 6.19 -8.61
N ALA A 242 -11.68 5.58 -7.58
CA ALA A 242 -11.39 6.23 -6.31
C ALA A 242 -9.87 6.43 -6.17
N ASN A 243 -9.41 7.65 -5.97
CA ASN A 243 -8.02 7.96 -5.63
C ASN A 243 -8.00 8.68 -4.28
N ASN A 244 -7.39 8.06 -3.28
CA ASN A 244 -7.36 8.58 -1.91
C ASN A 244 -5.92 8.63 -1.41
N GLN A 245 -5.50 9.78 -0.88
CA GLN A 245 -4.14 9.97 -0.39
C GLN A 245 -4.18 10.67 0.96
N ILE A 246 -3.47 10.10 1.94
CA ILE A 246 -3.16 10.76 3.21
C ILE A 246 -1.65 10.92 3.32
N GLY A 247 -1.17 12.14 3.55
CA GLY A 247 0.24 12.41 3.79
C GLY A 247 0.44 13.19 5.07
N SER A 248 1.21 12.66 6.00
CA SER A 248 1.39 13.30 7.32
C SER A 248 2.86 13.41 7.72
N THR A 249 3.26 14.61 8.13
CA THR A 249 4.58 14.86 8.74
C THR A 249 4.37 15.29 10.18
N LEU A 250 4.77 14.46 11.13
CA LEU A 250 4.61 14.67 12.56
C LEU A 250 5.98 14.79 13.20
N LYS A 251 6.20 15.87 13.94
CA LYS A 251 7.43 16.09 14.71
C LYS A 251 7.07 16.52 16.12
N ALA A 252 7.37 15.68 17.10
CA ALA A 252 7.35 16.00 18.53
C ALA A 252 8.79 16.09 19.01
N THR A 253 9.23 17.23 19.54
CA THR A 253 10.65 17.43 19.84
C THR A 253 10.93 18.27 21.08
N ILE A 254 12.03 17.95 21.78
CA ILE A 254 12.69 18.84 22.72
C ILE A 254 14.10 19.08 22.17
N ASP A 255 14.39 20.33 21.80
CA ASP A 255 15.60 20.69 21.05
C ASP A 255 16.33 21.88 21.70
N ASP A 256 17.63 21.73 21.94
CA ASP A 256 18.49 22.75 22.54
C ASP A 256 17.85 23.38 23.80
N SER A 257 17.27 22.56 24.68
CA SER A 257 16.43 23.04 25.78
C SER A 257 16.74 22.35 27.12
N ALA A 258 16.34 22.98 28.22
CA ALA A 258 16.46 22.45 29.57
C ALA A 258 15.08 22.15 30.17
N VAL A 259 14.91 20.95 30.72
CA VAL A 259 13.69 20.52 31.41
C VAL A 259 14.05 19.98 32.79
N ASP A 260 13.51 20.60 33.84
CA ASP A 260 13.58 20.13 35.22
C ASP A 260 12.15 19.86 35.72
N THR A 261 11.86 18.60 36.03
CA THR A 261 10.53 18.21 36.51
C THR A 261 10.55 17.18 37.63
N THR A 262 9.66 17.37 38.61
CA THR A 262 9.36 16.32 39.60
C THR A 262 8.37 15.26 39.08
N GLY A 263 7.90 15.39 37.84
CA GLY A 263 7.07 14.41 37.14
C GLY A 263 7.87 13.60 36.12
N ALA A 264 7.15 13.03 35.14
CA ALA A 264 7.71 12.37 33.97
C ALA A 264 7.92 13.36 32.80
N VAL A 265 8.67 12.95 31.80
CA VAL A 265 8.78 13.62 30.50
C VAL A 265 8.28 12.65 29.42
N SER A 266 7.44 13.13 28.51
CA SER A 266 6.93 12.32 27.39
C SER A 266 6.99 13.13 26.11
N VAL A 267 7.65 12.59 25.10
CA VAL A 267 7.75 13.13 23.74
C VAL A 267 7.14 12.10 22.80
N GLU A 268 5.95 12.37 22.27
CA GLU A 268 5.18 11.39 21.48
C GLU A 268 4.77 11.95 20.11
N ALA A 269 5.15 11.25 19.04
CA ALA A 269 4.62 11.48 17.70
C ALA A 269 3.80 10.27 17.26
N ARG A 270 2.54 10.47 16.89
CA ARG A 270 1.59 9.38 16.62
C ARG A 270 0.75 9.62 15.36
N ALA A 271 0.92 8.76 14.36
CA ALA A 271 0.05 8.69 13.18
C ALA A 271 -0.93 7.51 13.30
N ASP A 272 -2.22 7.80 13.16
CA ASP A 272 -3.32 6.83 13.15
C ASP A 272 -4.29 7.16 12.02
N THR A 273 -3.78 7.10 10.79
CA THR A 273 -4.56 7.51 9.61
C THR A 273 -5.36 6.35 9.03
N LEU A 274 -6.53 6.64 8.45
CA LEU A 274 -7.41 5.63 7.86
C LEU A 274 -7.90 6.03 6.47
N ILE A 275 -7.65 5.18 5.48
CA ILE A 275 -8.34 5.23 4.19
C ILE A 275 -9.34 4.06 4.09
N SER A 276 -10.61 4.38 3.84
CA SER A 276 -11.68 3.43 3.59
C SER A 276 -12.32 3.69 2.22
N ALA A 277 -11.94 2.91 1.21
CA ALA A 277 -12.44 3.01 -0.15
C ALA A 277 -13.40 1.87 -0.50
N THR A 278 -14.63 2.22 -0.89
CA THR A 278 -15.63 1.27 -1.39
C THR A 278 -16.07 1.69 -2.79
N ALA A 279 -15.91 0.81 -3.77
CA ALA A 279 -16.25 1.11 -5.15
C ALA A 279 -17.04 -0.04 -5.79
N ALA A 280 -18.21 0.27 -6.33
CA ALA A 280 -19.11 -0.72 -6.95
C ALA A 280 -19.53 -0.29 -8.36
N ALA A 281 -19.31 -1.15 -9.35
CA ALA A 281 -19.70 -0.93 -10.73
C ALA A 281 -20.58 -2.08 -11.25
N VAL A 282 -21.78 -1.76 -11.73
CA VAL A 282 -22.75 -2.75 -12.24
C VAL A 282 -23.23 -2.36 -13.64
N SER A 283 -23.15 -3.30 -14.57
CA SER A 283 -23.51 -3.11 -15.97
C SER A 283 -24.43 -4.23 -16.45
N VAL A 284 -25.60 -3.86 -17.01
CA VAL A 284 -26.58 -4.82 -17.56
C VAL A 284 -26.97 -4.42 -18.98
N SER A 285 -26.86 -5.35 -19.92
CA SER A 285 -27.23 -5.15 -21.32
C SER A 285 -28.10 -6.28 -21.83
N VAL A 286 -29.24 -5.95 -22.43
CA VAL A 286 -30.20 -6.92 -22.97
C VAL A 286 -30.58 -6.52 -24.40
N ALA A 287 -30.41 -7.42 -25.35
CA ALA A 287 -30.78 -7.23 -26.75
C ALA A 287 -31.63 -8.39 -27.28
N VAL A 288 -32.86 -8.11 -27.72
CA VAL A 288 -33.77 -9.13 -28.27
C VAL A 288 -34.26 -8.73 -29.66
N SER A 289 -34.19 -9.64 -30.64
CA SER A 289 -34.73 -9.40 -31.97
C SER A 289 -35.31 -10.64 -32.67
N GLY A 290 -36.11 -10.41 -33.71
CA GLY A 290 -36.52 -11.47 -34.63
C GLY A 290 -35.47 -11.83 -35.68
N GLY A 291 -34.23 -11.33 -35.57
CA GLY A 291 -33.14 -11.58 -36.52
C GLY A 291 -31.77 -11.56 -35.85
N VAL A 292 -31.09 -10.42 -35.87
CA VAL A 292 -29.74 -10.25 -35.29
C VAL A 292 -29.80 -9.51 -33.96
N SER A 293 -29.17 -10.04 -32.91
CA SER A 293 -29.10 -9.41 -31.59
C SER A 293 -27.66 -9.35 -31.10
N ILE A 294 -27.23 -8.19 -30.62
CA ILE A 294 -25.89 -7.97 -30.09
C ILE A 294 -26.00 -7.24 -28.76
N SER A 295 -25.45 -7.80 -27.68
CA SER A 295 -25.36 -7.17 -26.37
C SER A 295 -23.91 -7.11 -25.89
N GLY A 296 -23.54 -6.01 -25.24
CA GLY A 296 -22.27 -5.86 -24.54
C GLY A 296 -22.45 -5.18 -23.19
N ALA A 297 -21.88 -5.75 -22.14
CA ALA A 297 -21.84 -5.16 -20.80
C ALA A 297 -20.38 -5.09 -20.31
N GLY A 298 -19.94 -3.91 -19.88
CA GLY A 298 -18.64 -3.70 -19.24
C GLY A 298 -18.79 -3.05 -17.87
N SER A 299 -18.11 -3.59 -16.86
CA SER A 299 -18.01 -2.96 -15.54
C SER A 299 -16.56 -2.89 -15.07
N GLY A 300 -16.18 -1.78 -14.45
CA GLY A 300 -14.84 -1.56 -13.91
C GLY A 300 -14.88 -0.84 -12.56
N ALA A 301 -14.23 -1.40 -11.54
CA ALA A 301 -13.98 -0.67 -10.30
C ALA A 301 -12.48 -0.54 -10.08
N TYR A 302 -12.02 0.67 -9.82
CA TYR A 302 -10.63 0.98 -9.53
C TYR A 302 -10.54 1.79 -8.25
N ALA A 303 -9.59 1.44 -7.38
CA ALA A 303 -9.24 2.22 -6.22
C ALA A 303 -7.73 2.24 -6.04
N ALA A 304 -7.14 3.43 -6.01
CA ALA A 304 -5.77 3.68 -5.59
C ALA A 304 -5.80 4.41 -4.25
N ASN A 305 -5.14 3.84 -3.25
CA ASN A 305 -5.08 4.39 -1.90
C ASN A 305 -3.62 4.44 -1.45
N SER A 306 -3.17 5.60 -0.95
CA SER A 306 -1.82 5.74 -0.44
C SER A 306 -1.79 6.49 0.88
N THR A 307 -1.02 5.98 1.82
CA THR A 307 -0.61 6.70 3.02
C THR A 307 0.90 6.91 2.97
N THR A 308 1.36 8.15 3.18
CA THR A 308 2.79 8.49 3.27
C THR A 308 3.07 9.29 4.54
N ASN A 309 3.74 8.68 5.52
CA ASN A 309 3.95 9.30 6.82
C ASN A 309 5.44 9.47 7.16
N SER A 310 5.75 10.55 7.85
CA SER A 310 7.02 10.75 8.57
C SER A 310 6.68 11.11 10.00
N VAL A 311 7.14 10.28 10.95
CA VAL A 311 6.80 10.36 12.36
C VAL A 311 8.10 10.44 13.17
N GLU A 312 8.38 11.60 13.73
CA GLU A 312 9.60 11.88 14.49
C GLU A 312 9.28 12.27 15.93
N ALA A 313 9.80 11.52 16.89
CA ALA A 313 9.88 11.88 18.30
C ALA A 313 11.35 12.02 18.69
N SER A 314 11.77 13.19 19.18
CA SER A 314 13.20 13.44 19.41
C SER A 314 13.50 14.30 20.63
N ILE A 315 14.62 13.98 21.30
CA ILE A 315 15.29 14.85 22.28
C ILE A 315 16.69 15.11 21.75
N ILE A 316 17.01 16.36 21.42
CA ILE A 316 18.24 16.73 20.70
C ILE A 316 18.94 17.87 21.44
N GLY A 317 20.25 17.77 21.66
CA GLY A 317 21.05 18.85 22.25
C GLY A 317 20.55 19.34 23.62
N SER A 318 19.84 18.49 24.37
CA SER A 318 18.99 18.93 25.48
C SER A 318 19.43 18.35 26.83
N SER A 319 19.01 19.01 27.91
CA SER A 319 19.23 18.55 29.29
C SER A 319 17.90 18.27 29.99
N ILE A 320 17.68 17.01 30.34
CA ILE A 320 16.44 16.54 30.96
C ILE A 320 16.76 15.99 32.36
N THR A 321 16.11 16.55 33.38
CA THR A 321 16.10 16.02 34.74
C THR A 321 14.67 15.73 35.15
N ALA A 322 14.34 14.45 35.32
CA ALA A 322 13.02 13.99 35.73
C ALA A 322 13.08 13.17 37.03
N VAL A 323 12.01 13.21 37.81
CA VAL A 323 11.82 12.20 38.87
C VAL A 323 11.17 10.94 38.30
N GLY A 324 10.15 11.11 37.46
CA GLY A 324 9.45 10.03 36.77
C GLY A 324 10.16 9.52 35.51
N ASP A 325 9.41 8.81 34.68
CA ASP A 325 9.88 8.21 33.43
C ASP A 325 10.20 9.28 32.38
N VAL A 326 11.08 8.94 31.43
CA VAL A 326 11.33 9.72 30.22
C VAL A 326 11.02 8.83 29.02
N ASP A 327 9.96 9.14 28.29
CA ASP A 327 9.52 8.37 27.13
C ASP A 327 9.64 9.20 25.85
N VAL A 328 10.28 8.62 24.82
CA VAL A 328 10.38 9.14 23.45
C VAL A 328 9.75 8.12 22.51
N LEU A 329 8.56 8.41 22.00
CA LEU A 329 7.69 7.44 21.33
C LEU A 329 7.29 7.92 19.94
N ALA A 330 7.68 7.18 18.90
CA ALA A 330 7.18 7.34 17.54
C ALA A 330 6.26 6.17 17.19
N THR A 331 5.01 6.44 16.83
CA THR A 331 4.01 5.40 16.53
C THR A 331 3.30 5.66 15.21
N ASP A 332 3.22 4.66 14.33
CA ASP A 332 2.36 4.72 13.13
C ASP A 332 1.53 3.45 12.96
N ILE A 333 0.23 3.56 13.18
CA ILE A 333 -0.73 2.45 13.06
C ILE A 333 -1.72 2.66 11.91
N SER A 334 -1.26 3.32 10.85
CA SER A 334 -2.09 3.66 9.69
C SER A 334 -2.64 2.45 8.95
N ARG A 335 -3.83 2.59 8.38
CA ARG A 335 -4.54 1.48 7.72
C ARG A 335 -5.23 1.89 6.42
N ILE A 336 -5.24 0.95 5.49
CA ILE A 336 -6.01 1.05 4.24
C ILE A 336 -7.00 -0.12 4.15
N SER A 337 -8.27 0.19 3.87
CA SER A 337 -9.32 -0.78 3.60
C SER A 337 -9.97 -0.48 2.25
N ALA A 338 -9.73 -1.33 1.25
CA ALA A 338 -10.27 -1.21 -0.10
C ALA A 338 -11.23 -2.37 -0.41
N THR A 339 -12.48 -2.05 -0.75
CA THR A 339 -13.51 -3.04 -1.15
C THR A 339 -14.09 -2.69 -2.50
N LEU A 340 -13.79 -3.51 -3.51
CA LEU A 340 -14.17 -3.28 -4.89
C LEU A 340 -15.07 -4.41 -5.40
N VAL A 341 -16.17 -4.04 -6.05
CA VAL A 341 -17.11 -4.98 -6.65
C VAL A 341 -17.44 -4.56 -8.08
N SER A 342 -17.32 -5.49 -9.03
CA SER A 342 -17.63 -5.28 -10.43
C SER A 342 -18.52 -6.40 -10.95
N ALA A 343 -19.65 -6.05 -11.58
CA ALA A 343 -20.58 -7.02 -12.14
C ALA A 343 -21.08 -6.62 -13.54
N ALA A 344 -20.96 -7.54 -14.50
CA ALA A 344 -21.41 -7.33 -15.88
C ALA A 344 -22.36 -8.45 -16.33
N VAL A 345 -23.53 -8.10 -16.86
CA VAL A 345 -24.51 -9.07 -17.39
C VAL A 345 -24.94 -8.68 -18.79
N GLY A 346 -24.71 -9.55 -19.76
CA GLY A 346 -25.10 -9.38 -21.15
C GLY A 346 -26.03 -10.50 -21.60
N VAL A 347 -27.19 -10.17 -22.14
CA VAL A 347 -28.16 -11.13 -22.65
C VAL A 347 -28.55 -10.80 -24.08
N SER A 348 -28.41 -11.77 -25.01
CA SER A 348 -28.85 -11.62 -26.40
C SER A 348 -29.80 -12.72 -26.87
N GLY A 349 -30.84 -12.36 -27.61
CA GLY A 349 -31.80 -13.31 -28.20
C GLY A 349 -32.17 -12.93 -29.63
N GLY A 350 -31.93 -13.80 -30.61
CA GLY A 350 -32.15 -13.49 -32.03
C GLY A 350 -32.51 -14.72 -32.86
N SER A 351 -33.35 -14.62 -33.91
CA SER A 351 -33.66 -15.82 -34.72
C SER A 351 -32.49 -16.27 -35.61
N GLY A 352 -31.64 -15.34 -36.04
CA GLY A 352 -30.50 -15.58 -36.93
C GLY A 352 -29.16 -15.57 -36.19
N LEU A 353 -28.85 -14.48 -35.48
CA LEU A 353 -27.59 -14.30 -34.76
C LEU A 353 -27.85 -13.71 -33.37
N ALA A 354 -27.22 -14.28 -32.34
CA ALA A 354 -27.17 -13.72 -31.00
C ALA A 354 -25.70 -13.62 -30.56
N VAL A 355 -25.23 -12.40 -30.25
CA VAL A 355 -23.89 -12.17 -29.70
C VAL A 355 -24.02 -11.48 -28.37
N SER A 356 -23.37 -11.99 -27.32
CA SER A 356 -23.27 -11.29 -26.04
C SER A 356 -21.83 -11.28 -25.57
N VAL A 357 -21.37 -10.15 -25.03
CA VAL A 357 -20.07 -10.05 -24.35
C VAL A 357 -20.25 -9.37 -23.00
N SER A 358 -19.61 -9.87 -21.96
CA SER A 358 -19.65 -9.32 -20.62
C SER A 358 -18.26 -9.32 -19.98
N VAL A 359 -17.80 -8.16 -19.53
CA VAL A 359 -16.48 -8.02 -18.91
C VAL A 359 -16.60 -7.25 -17.60
N ALA A 360 -16.09 -7.82 -16.52
CA ALA A 360 -16.02 -7.18 -15.21
C ALA A 360 -14.59 -7.18 -14.68
N VAL A 361 -14.06 -6.01 -14.32
CA VAL A 361 -12.72 -5.87 -13.75
C VAL A 361 -12.75 -5.10 -12.44
N THR A 362 -11.96 -5.54 -11.46
CA THR A 362 -11.63 -4.79 -10.25
C THR A 362 -10.11 -4.68 -10.11
N LEU A 363 -9.59 -3.50 -9.81
CA LEU A 363 -8.18 -3.24 -9.53
C LEU A 363 -8.04 -2.38 -8.27
N ALA A 364 -7.50 -2.96 -7.21
CA ALA A 364 -7.18 -2.27 -5.96
C ALA A 364 -5.66 -2.12 -5.84
N GLU A 365 -5.19 -0.88 -5.73
CA GLU A 365 -3.78 -0.53 -5.51
C GLU A 365 -3.69 0.17 -4.16
N ASN A 366 -2.92 -0.38 -3.23
CA ASN A 366 -2.81 0.15 -1.87
C ASN A 366 -1.36 0.22 -1.44
N THR A 367 -0.92 1.39 -0.98
CA THR A 367 0.46 1.60 -0.52
C THR A 367 0.47 2.28 0.84
N ILE A 368 1.21 1.75 1.80
CA ILE A 368 1.54 2.45 3.04
C ILE A 368 3.06 2.60 3.09
N ASP A 369 3.54 3.84 3.01
CA ASP A 369 4.95 4.16 3.21
C ASP A 369 5.10 4.98 4.48
N SER A 370 5.99 4.57 5.37
CA SER A 370 6.20 5.25 6.65
C SER A 370 7.65 5.25 7.10
N ALA A 371 8.09 6.37 7.66
CA ALA A 371 9.38 6.53 8.31
C ALA A 371 9.15 6.96 9.77
N LEU A 372 9.52 6.10 10.72
CA LEU A 372 9.42 6.32 12.15
C LEU A 372 10.84 6.52 12.71
N LEU A 373 11.03 7.59 13.47
CA LEU A 373 12.25 7.89 14.17
C LEU A 373 11.92 8.28 15.62
N ALA A 374 12.40 7.48 16.58
CA ALA A 374 12.45 7.84 17.99
C ALA A 374 13.92 7.97 18.41
N THR A 375 14.35 9.14 18.86
CA THR A 375 15.78 9.35 19.14
C THR A 375 16.08 10.24 20.33
N ILE A 376 17.17 9.93 21.03
CA ILE A 376 17.86 10.82 21.96
C ILE A 376 19.25 11.07 21.39
N ASP A 377 19.56 12.31 21.05
CA ASP A 377 20.80 12.72 20.36
C ASP A 377 21.48 13.90 21.06
N ASP A 378 22.81 13.85 21.21
CA ASP A 378 23.65 14.89 21.83
C ASP A 378 23.05 15.44 23.15
N SER A 379 22.46 14.57 23.97
CA SER A 379 21.62 14.97 25.09
C SER A 379 22.06 14.36 26.42
N THR A 380 21.74 15.04 27.52
CA THR A 380 21.90 14.53 28.88
C THR A 380 20.53 14.26 29.49
N VAL A 381 20.20 13.00 29.76
CA VAL A 381 18.91 12.57 30.31
C VAL A 381 19.11 11.87 31.65
N GLY A 382 18.50 12.41 32.70
CA GLY A 382 18.57 11.86 34.06
C GLY A 382 17.19 11.59 34.65
N THR A 383 16.97 10.39 35.17
CA THR A 383 15.81 10.07 36.00
C THR A 383 16.24 9.64 37.41
N SER A 384 15.54 10.14 38.43
CA SER A 384 15.86 9.81 39.84
C SER A 384 14.99 8.70 40.44
N ALA A 385 13.87 8.35 39.80
CA ALA A 385 13.03 7.20 40.18
C ALA A 385 12.44 6.43 38.98
N GLY A 386 12.38 7.01 37.78
CA GLY A 386 11.76 6.41 36.59
C GLY A 386 12.70 5.67 35.62
N ALA A 387 12.13 5.09 34.57
CA ALA A 387 12.79 4.47 33.44
C ALA A 387 13.07 5.47 32.30
N VAL A 388 13.84 5.05 31.30
CA VAL A 388 13.99 5.77 30.03
C VAL A 388 13.59 4.84 28.88
N THR A 389 12.62 5.26 28.07
CA THR A 389 12.13 4.49 26.92
C THR A 389 12.32 5.29 25.64
N VAL A 390 12.96 4.70 24.64
CA VAL A 390 13.00 5.20 23.26
C VAL A 390 12.38 4.13 22.38
N ALA A 391 11.20 4.39 21.81
CA ALA A 391 10.48 3.38 21.05
C ALA A 391 9.90 3.90 19.73
N ALA A 392 10.16 3.19 18.65
CA ALA A 392 9.52 3.37 17.36
C ALA A 392 8.72 2.10 17.02
N THR A 393 7.41 2.21 16.84
CA THR A 393 6.52 1.06 16.63
C THR A 393 5.41 1.33 15.63
N ASN A 394 5.04 0.32 14.84
CA ASN A 394 3.83 0.36 14.03
C ASN A 394 2.68 -0.50 14.58
N TYR A 395 2.76 -0.84 15.87
CA TYR A 395 1.77 -1.60 16.62
C TYR A 395 1.38 -0.91 17.92
N ASP A 396 0.08 -0.92 18.22
CA ASP A 396 -0.48 -0.43 19.48
C ASP A 396 -1.01 -1.62 20.29
N ASP A 397 -0.27 -1.99 21.33
CA ASP A 397 -0.60 -3.07 22.27
C ASP A 397 -1.93 -2.84 22.99
N ALA A 398 -2.26 -1.59 23.32
CA ALA A 398 -3.48 -1.27 24.05
C ALA A 398 -4.73 -1.51 23.20
N LEU A 399 -4.61 -1.34 21.89
CA LEU A 399 -5.68 -1.56 20.91
C LEU A 399 -5.62 -2.93 20.23
N ALA A 400 -4.55 -3.70 20.44
CA ALA A 400 -4.23 -4.91 19.70
C ALA A 400 -4.33 -4.69 18.18
N ARG A 401 -3.74 -3.58 17.71
CA ARG A 401 -3.90 -3.10 16.34
C ARG A 401 -2.61 -2.50 15.81
N GLY A 402 -2.19 -2.97 14.64
CA GLY A 402 -1.04 -2.41 13.91
C GLY A 402 -1.40 -1.81 12.57
N MET A 403 -0.33 -1.38 11.89
CA MET A 403 -0.34 -0.96 10.50
C MET A 403 -0.82 -2.09 9.58
N GLY A 404 -1.65 -1.76 8.59
CA GLY A 404 -2.01 -2.79 7.63
C GLY A 404 -2.95 -2.42 6.49
N ILE A 405 -2.96 -3.30 5.50
CA ILE A 405 -3.77 -3.19 4.29
C ILE A 405 -4.77 -4.34 4.24
N THR A 406 -6.05 -4.03 4.03
CA THR A 406 -7.08 -5.01 3.68
C THR A 406 -7.68 -4.69 2.32
N ALA A 407 -7.42 -5.54 1.33
CA ALA A 407 -7.90 -5.39 -0.04
C ALA A 407 -8.86 -6.52 -0.40
N THR A 408 -10.09 -6.18 -0.78
CA THR A 408 -11.11 -7.11 -1.26
C THR A 408 -11.53 -6.73 -2.68
N ALA A 409 -11.36 -7.64 -3.63
CA ALA A 409 -11.64 -7.41 -5.05
C ALA A 409 -12.54 -8.53 -5.61
N VAL A 410 -13.75 -8.18 -6.05
CA VAL A 410 -14.74 -9.15 -6.55
C VAL A 410 -15.22 -8.78 -7.94
N ALA A 411 -15.04 -9.67 -8.91
CA ALA A 411 -15.49 -9.50 -10.29
C ALA A 411 -16.41 -10.66 -10.73
N ALA A 412 -17.58 -10.33 -11.29
CA ALA A 412 -18.53 -11.31 -11.82
C ALA A 412 -19.04 -10.92 -13.22
N ALA A 413 -19.02 -11.85 -14.17
CA ALA A 413 -19.54 -11.61 -15.51
C ALA A 413 -20.43 -12.76 -16.00
N ILE A 414 -21.61 -12.43 -16.53
CA ILE A 414 -22.53 -13.40 -17.13
C ILE A 414 -22.87 -12.93 -18.53
N SER A 415 -22.53 -13.74 -19.53
CA SER A 415 -22.94 -13.56 -20.90
C SER A 415 -23.84 -14.71 -21.30
N ALA A 416 -25.12 -14.43 -21.52
CA ALA A 416 -26.11 -15.41 -21.94
C ALA A 416 -26.68 -15.10 -23.32
N GLY A 417 -27.09 -16.11 -24.08
CA GLY A 417 -27.88 -15.86 -25.28
C GLY A 417 -28.47 -17.07 -25.98
N GLY A 418 -29.35 -16.79 -26.94
CA GLY A 418 -30.12 -17.82 -27.63
C GLY A 418 -30.46 -17.44 -29.07
N SER A 419 -30.29 -18.37 -30.01
CA SER A 419 -30.70 -18.15 -31.39
C SER A 419 -31.21 -19.37 -32.17
N GLY A 420 -31.92 -19.11 -33.26
CA GLY A 420 -32.29 -20.14 -34.25
C GLY A 420 -31.15 -20.46 -35.23
N GLY A 421 -30.15 -19.59 -35.34
CA GLY A 421 -28.98 -19.74 -36.20
C GLY A 421 -27.70 -19.88 -35.39
N VAL A 422 -26.97 -18.78 -35.21
CA VAL A 422 -25.65 -18.73 -34.53
C VAL A 422 -25.74 -18.00 -33.19
N SER A 423 -25.13 -18.55 -32.13
CA SER A 423 -24.95 -17.88 -30.83
C SER A 423 -23.46 -17.75 -30.52
N VAL A 424 -23.00 -16.57 -30.09
CA VAL A 424 -21.62 -16.32 -29.62
C VAL A 424 -21.64 -15.56 -28.31
N GLN A 425 -21.26 -16.20 -27.21
CA GLN A 425 -21.25 -15.61 -25.87
C GLN A 425 -19.83 -15.56 -25.31
N GLY A 426 -19.49 -14.45 -24.66
CA GLY A 426 -18.17 -14.23 -24.07
C GLY A 426 -18.29 -13.57 -22.71
N ALA A 427 -17.76 -14.19 -21.66
CA ALA A 427 -17.67 -13.63 -20.32
C ALA A 427 -16.20 -13.55 -19.87
N GLY A 428 -15.81 -12.41 -19.32
CA GLY A 428 -14.46 -12.15 -18.83
C GLY A 428 -14.48 -11.50 -17.45
N THR A 429 -13.69 -12.00 -16.51
CA THR A 429 -13.52 -11.37 -15.20
C THR A 429 -12.06 -11.27 -14.79
N GLY A 430 -11.67 -10.13 -14.23
CA GLY A 430 -10.36 -9.92 -13.62
C GLY A 430 -10.50 -9.27 -12.26
N ALA A 431 -9.93 -9.87 -11.21
CA ALA A 431 -9.76 -9.21 -9.93
C ALA A 431 -8.27 -9.07 -9.64
N VAL A 432 -7.82 -7.85 -9.36
CA VAL A 432 -6.41 -7.54 -9.10
C VAL A 432 -6.31 -6.76 -7.80
N ALA A 433 -5.35 -7.13 -6.95
CA ALA A 433 -4.99 -6.41 -5.74
C ALA A 433 -3.47 -6.32 -5.65
N ILE A 434 -2.94 -5.11 -5.64
CA ILE A 434 -1.52 -4.81 -5.51
C ILE A 434 -1.38 -4.03 -4.21
N ASN A 435 -0.64 -4.59 -3.25
CA ASN A 435 -0.51 -4.04 -1.91
C ASN A 435 0.97 -3.96 -1.53
N SER A 436 1.41 -2.78 -1.07
CA SER A 436 2.78 -2.58 -0.60
C SER A 436 2.77 -1.88 0.75
N ILE A 437 3.57 -2.38 1.69
CA ILE A 437 3.89 -1.68 2.93
C ILE A 437 5.41 -1.49 2.97
N GLY A 438 5.88 -0.25 3.06
CA GLY A 438 7.28 0.11 3.24
C GLY A 438 7.49 0.85 4.56
N THR A 439 8.27 0.30 5.48
CA THR A 439 8.50 0.88 6.81
C THR A 439 9.99 1.06 7.12
N GLY A 440 10.42 2.29 7.35
CA GLY A 440 11.69 2.56 8.02
C GLY A 440 11.41 2.83 9.49
N THR A 441 11.89 2.00 10.42
CA THR A 441 11.62 2.16 11.85
C THR A 441 12.92 2.18 12.62
N GLU A 442 13.23 3.33 13.22
CA GLU A 442 14.47 3.57 13.94
C GLU A 442 14.20 4.05 15.38
N ALA A 443 14.81 3.36 16.34
CA ALA A 443 14.91 3.79 17.73
C ALA A 443 16.39 3.91 18.11
N SER A 444 16.83 5.09 18.56
CA SER A 444 18.26 5.32 18.79
C SER A 444 18.59 6.19 20.01
N ILE A 445 19.70 5.89 20.66
CA ILE A 445 20.39 6.78 21.60
C ILE A 445 21.79 7.03 21.02
N VAL A 446 22.09 8.28 20.69
CA VAL A 446 23.31 8.67 19.95
C VAL A 446 24.04 9.78 20.70
N ASP A 447 25.36 9.64 20.84
CA ASP A 447 26.26 10.64 21.43
C ASP A 447 25.74 11.27 22.74
N SER A 448 25.04 10.47 23.55
CA SER A 448 24.23 10.95 24.68
C SER A 448 24.68 10.36 26.02
N ALA A 449 24.35 11.05 27.10
CA ALA A 449 24.54 10.60 28.48
C ALA A 449 23.18 10.33 29.14
N VAL A 450 22.82 9.05 29.31
CA VAL A 450 21.56 8.62 29.93
C VAL A 450 21.85 7.99 31.28
N THR A 451 21.24 8.50 32.34
CA THR A 451 21.28 7.92 33.69
C THR A 451 19.86 7.68 34.18
N ALA A 452 19.45 6.43 34.28
CA ALA A 452 18.11 6.06 34.72
C ALA A 452 18.12 5.40 36.11
N HIS A 453 17.08 5.65 36.90
CA HIS A 453 16.83 4.80 38.07
C HIS A 453 16.33 3.42 37.63
N GLY A 454 15.31 3.38 36.78
CA GLY A 454 14.75 2.15 36.22
C GLY A 454 15.48 1.65 34.97
N THR A 455 14.78 0.84 34.18
CA THR A 455 15.27 0.25 32.93
C THR A 455 15.49 1.33 31.87
N VAL A 456 16.54 1.19 31.05
CA VAL A 456 16.68 1.90 29.78
C VAL A 456 16.30 0.94 28.66
N SER A 457 15.31 1.30 27.85
CA SER A 457 14.81 0.47 26.75
C SER A 457 14.85 1.24 25.43
N VAL A 458 15.54 0.69 24.44
CA VAL A 458 15.52 1.14 23.04
C VAL A 458 14.82 0.07 22.22
N ALA A 459 13.66 0.37 21.62
CA ALA A 459 12.82 -0.62 20.97
C ALA A 459 12.33 -0.16 19.60
N ALA A 460 12.62 -0.94 18.56
CA ALA A 460 12.06 -0.79 17.24
C ALA A 460 11.15 -2.00 16.96
N THR A 461 9.87 -1.78 16.60
CA THR A 461 8.91 -2.87 16.37
C THR A 461 8.11 -2.69 15.08
N ASP A 462 8.03 -3.75 14.27
CA ASP A 462 7.26 -3.80 13.03
C ASP A 462 6.35 -5.04 12.97
N GLU A 463 5.04 -4.85 13.14
CA GLU A 463 3.99 -5.86 12.97
C GLU A 463 3.05 -5.57 11.77
N ALA A 464 3.60 -5.10 10.64
CA ALA A 464 2.80 -4.79 9.46
C ALA A 464 2.02 -6.00 8.91
N ARG A 465 0.75 -5.80 8.53
CA ARG A 465 -0.12 -6.87 8.00
C ARG A 465 -0.76 -6.53 6.65
N ILE A 466 -0.69 -7.45 5.69
CA ILE A 466 -1.44 -7.37 4.43
C ILE A 466 -2.44 -8.52 4.34
N LYS A 467 -3.70 -8.22 4.02
CA LYS A 467 -4.74 -9.19 3.72
C LYS A 467 -5.38 -8.89 2.37
N ALA A 468 -5.21 -9.79 1.41
CA ALA A 468 -5.78 -9.69 0.06
C ALA A 468 -6.81 -10.81 -0.19
N VAL A 469 -8.04 -10.45 -0.55
CA VAL A 469 -9.13 -11.40 -0.87
C VAL A 469 -9.69 -11.11 -2.25
N LEU A 470 -9.49 -12.04 -3.19
CA LEU A 470 -9.86 -11.87 -4.59
C LEU A 470 -10.79 -12.98 -5.06
N VAL A 471 -11.86 -12.59 -5.76
CA VAL A 471 -12.83 -13.52 -6.35
C VAL A 471 -13.18 -13.08 -7.76
N ALA A 472 -13.02 -13.98 -8.74
CA ALA A 472 -13.40 -13.77 -10.13
C ALA A 472 -14.30 -14.91 -10.64
N ALA A 473 -15.49 -14.60 -11.17
CA ALA A 473 -16.41 -15.62 -11.68
C ALA A 473 -17.03 -15.22 -13.02
N SER A 474 -16.84 -16.03 -14.06
CA SER A 474 -17.39 -15.80 -15.39
C SER A 474 -18.29 -16.95 -15.86
N ILE A 475 -19.41 -16.60 -16.50
CA ILE A 475 -20.34 -17.57 -17.11
C ILE A 475 -20.66 -17.15 -18.54
N GLY A 476 -20.28 -17.97 -19.52
CA GLY A 476 -20.72 -17.86 -20.92
C GLY A 476 -21.74 -18.96 -21.24
N ALA A 477 -22.99 -18.61 -21.51
CA ALA A 477 -24.07 -19.57 -21.70
C ALA A 477 -24.90 -19.31 -22.98
N GLY A 478 -24.85 -20.21 -23.96
CA GLY A 478 -25.46 -19.97 -25.27
C GLY A 478 -26.24 -21.16 -25.84
N GLY A 479 -27.36 -20.90 -26.51
CA GLY A 479 -28.11 -21.91 -27.26
C GLY A 479 -28.32 -21.51 -28.71
N ALA A 480 -28.16 -22.43 -29.66
CA ALA A 480 -28.29 -22.12 -31.09
C ALA A 480 -28.96 -23.26 -31.89
N GLY A 481 -29.67 -22.91 -32.97
CA GLY A 481 -30.18 -23.91 -33.92
C GLY A 481 -29.10 -24.48 -34.86
N ALA A 482 -28.00 -23.74 -35.10
CA ALA A 482 -26.89 -24.19 -35.93
C ALA A 482 -25.56 -24.22 -35.16
N VAL A 483 -25.01 -23.05 -34.79
CA VAL A 483 -23.67 -22.95 -34.17
C VAL A 483 -23.72 -22.20 -32.86
N SER A 484 -23.17 -22.76 -31.79
CA SER A 484 -23.04 -22.09 -30.49
C SER A 484 -21.57 -22.02 -30.09
N VAL A 485 -21.08 -20.82 -29.77
CA VAL A 485 -19.73 -20.58 -29.25
C VAL A 485 -19.84 -19.87 -27.90
N ASN A 486 -19.26 -20.43 -26.85
CA ASN A 486 -19.31 -19.88 -25.50
C ASN A 486 -17.90 -19.83 -24.92
N VAL A 487 -17.48 -18.65 -24.47
CA VAL A 487 -16.16 -18.44 -23.87
C VAL A 487 -16.34 -17.81 -22.49
N ALA A 488 -15.66 -18.36 -21.49
CA ALA A 488 -15.62 -17.84 -20.12
C ALA A 488 -14.16 -17.78 -19.65
N ILE A 489 -13.69 -16.61 -19.23
CA ILE A 489 -12.32 -16.39 -18.75
C ILE A 489 -12.40 -15.69 -17.39
N SER A 490 -11.72 -16.23 -16.40
CA SER A 490 -11.62 -15.64 -15.07
C SER A 490 -10.18 -15.63 -14.57
N ALA A 491 -9.73 -14.49 -14.03
CA ALA A 491 -8.40 -14.37 -13.47
C ALA A 491 -8.43 -13.59 -12.14
N THR A 492 -7.61 -14.01 -11.18
CA THR A 492 -7.25 -13.20 -10.02
C THR A 492 -5.74 -13.04 -9.92
N VAL A 493 -5.25 -11.84 -9.58
CA VAL A 493 -3.83 -11.55 -9.38
C VAL A 493 -3.66 -10.77 -8.07
N ALA A 494 -2.94 -11.34 -7.12
CA ALA A 494 -2.58 -10.69 -5.86
C ALA A 494 -1.07 -10.47 -5.81
N GLU A 495 -0.63 -9.24 -5.64
CA GLU A 495 0.78 -8.88 -5.44
C GLU A 495 0.87 -8.19 -4.09
N ASN A 496 1.63 -8.76 -3.16
CA ASN A 496 1.73 -8.26 -1.79
C ASN A 496 3.20 -8.18 -1.39
N THR A 497 3.65 -6.99 -1.00
CA THR A 497 5.02 -6.76 -0.56
C THR A 497 5.01 -6.05 0.79
N ILE A 498 5.75 -6.57 1.76
CA ILE A 498 6.11 -5.84 2.98
C ILE A 498 7.62 -5.67 2.98
N GLY A 499 8.09 -4.44 2.83
CA GLY A 499 9.48 -4.04 2.86
C GLY A 499 9.78 -3.18 4.09
N GLY A 500 11.04 -3.13 4.52
CA GLY A 500 11.42 -2.17 5.55
C GLY A 500 12.70 -2.48 6.31
N GLY A 501 13.31 -1.44 6.86
CA GLY A 501 14.46 -1.55 7.75
C GLY A 501 14.01 -1.31 9.19
N LEU A 502 14.43 -2.18 10.10
CA LEU A 502 14.21 -2.05 11.53
C LEU A 502 15.55 -1.89 12.24
N LEU A 503 15.74 -0.77 12.93
CA LEU A 503 17.00 -0.42 13.60
C LEU A 503 16.75 0.02 15.04
N ALA A 504 17.32 -0.69 16.00
CA ALA A 504 17.40 -0.29 17.40
C ALA A 504 18.88 -0.15 17.79
N THR A 505 19.33 1.03 18.23
CA THR A 505 20.76 1.25 18.47
C THR A 505 21.08 2.12 19.69
N ILE A 506 22.17 1.80 20.36
CA ILE A 506 22.90 2.71 21.26
C ILE A 506 24.26 2.95 20.63
N ASP A 507 24.58 4.19 20.28
CA ASP A 507 25.78 4.58 19.53
C ASP A 507 26.51 5.74 20.21
N GLY A 508 27.83 5.64 20.39
CA GLY A 508 28.66 6.70 20.99
C GLY A 508 28.24 7.18 22.39
N SER A 509 27.45 6.39 23.13
CA SER A 509 26.68 6.89 24.29
C SER A 509 27.11 6.29 25.61
N THR A 510 26.90 7.03 26.71
CA THR A 510 27.03 6.51 28.09
C THR A 510 25.63 6.24 28.64
N VAL A 511 25.33 4.99 28.98
CA VAL A 511 24.01 4.56 29.48
C VAL A 511 24.18 3.83 30.82
N ASN A 512 23.69 4.44 31.90
CA ASN A 512 23.77 3.89 33.24
C ASN A 512 22.38 3.67 33.83
N THR A 513 22.12 2.50 34.40
CA THR A 513 20.95 2.28 35.28
C THR A 513 21.40 2.09 36.72
N THR A 514 20.54 2.36 37.70
CA THR A 514 20.83 2.08 39.13
C THR A 514 19.97 0.97 39.73
N ASP A 515 18.78 0.70 39.20
CA ASP A 515 17.83 -0.32 39.67
C ASP A 515 17.12 -1.04 38.50
N GLY A 516 17.69 -1.01 37.28
CA GLY A 516 17.05 -1.53 36.07
C GLY A 516 18.00 -2.21 35.08
N ALA A 517 17.44 -2.74 34.00
CA ALA A 517 18.18 -3.35 32.90
C ALA A 517 18.46 -2.35 31.77
N VAL A 518 19.33 -2.71 30.83
CA VAL A 518 19.44 -2.02 29.53
C VAL A 518 19.01 -2.99 28.43
N THR A 519 18.01 -2.62 27.65
CA THR A 519 17.48 -3.46 26.56
C THR A 519 17.50 -2.72 25.24
N VAL A 520 18.01 -3.37 24.19
CA VAL A 520 17.96 -2.91 22.79
C VAL A 520 17.27 -3.98 21.97
N ASP A 521 16.06 -3.69 21.50
CA ASP A 521 15.15 -4.64 20.86
C ASP A 521 14.75 -4.19 19.46
N ALA A 522 14.99 -5.04 18.47
CA ALA A 522 14.43 -4.92 17.13
C ALA A 522 13.55 -6.15 16.85
N ILE A 523 12.24 -5.97 16.72
CA ILE A 523 11.26 -7.06 16.58
C ILE A 523 10.42 -6.87 15.32
N ALA A 524 10.50 -7.81 14.38
CA ALA A 524 9.67 -7.87 13.18
C ALA A 524 8.68 -9.06 13.26
N ASP A 525 7.37 -8.81 13.16
CA ASP A 525 6.29 -9.80 13.04
C ASP A 525 5.35 -9.44 11.88
N ARG A 526 5.89 -9.46 10.65
CA ARG A 526 5.14 -9.08 9.45
C ARG A 526 4.31 -10.24 8.93
N THR A 527 3.08 -9.98 8.50
CA THR A 527 2.20 -11.06 7.99
C THR A 527 1.52 -10.72 6.67
N ILE A 528 1.57 -11.65 5.71
CA ILE A 528 0.80 -11.58 4.46
C ILE A 528 -0.19 -12.74 4.38
N GLU A 529 -1.48 -12.43 4.20
CA GLU A 529 -2.56 -13.37 3.89
C GLU A 529 -3.13 -13.09 2.50
N ALA A 530 -2.98 -14.02 1.56
CA ALA A 530 -3.53 -13.92 0.21
C ALA A 530 -4.55 -15.04 -0.07
N LEU A 531 -5.78 -14.66 -0.40
CA LEU A 531 -6.86 -15.57 -0.81
C LEU A 531 -7.32 -15.25 -2.22
N GLY A 532 -7.22 -16.20 -3.14
CA GLY A 532 -7.61 -16.04 -4.54
C GLY A 532 -8.53 -17.15 -5.04
N VAL A 533 -9.65 -16.79 -5.67
CA VAL A 533 -10.59 -17.75 -6.26
C VAL A 533 -11.01 -17.32 -7.66
N ALA A 534 -10.83 -18.20 -8.66
CA ALA A 534 -11.30 -17.98 -10.03
C ALA A 534 -12.18 -19.13 -10.54
N VAL A 535 -13.36 -18.80 -11.08
CA VAL A 535 -14.30 -19.79 -11.62
C VAL A 535 -14.80 -19.40 -13.01
N GLY A 536 -14.53 -20.23 -14.01
CA GLY A 536 -15.03 -20.05 -15.39
C GLY A 536 -16.01 -21.14 -15.78
N VAL A 537 -17.20 -20.77 -16.27
CA VAL A 537 -18.20 -21.72 -16.74
C VAL A 537 -18.63 -21.38 -18.16
N ALA A 538 -18.39 -22.27 -19.12
CA ALA A 538 -18.90 -22.13 -20.47
C ALA A 538 -19.87 -23.27 -20.81
N ALA A 539 -21.13 -22.94 -21.08
CA ALA A 539 -22.16 -23.92 -21.37
C ALA A 539 -22.92 -23.59 -22.66
N GLY A 540 -23.25 -24.58 -23.46
CA GLY A 540 -24.14 -24.34 -24.58
C GLY A 540 -24.59 -25.53 -25.39
N GLY A 541 -25.61 -25.30 -26.20
CA GLY A 541 -26.27 -26.31 -27.01
C GLY A 541 -26.46 -25.84 -28.45
N ALA A 542 -26.16 -26.69 -29.43
CA ALA A 542 -26.32 -26.36 -30.85
C ALA A 542 -26.96 -27.49 -31.66
N GLY A 543 -27.73 -27.16 -32.71
CA GLY A 543 -28.22 -28.17 -33.66
C GLY A 543 -27.12 -28.78 -34.55
N ALA A 544 -26.00 -28.08 -34.76
CA ALA A 544 -24.86 -28.60 -35.52
C ALA A 544 -23.53 -28.56 -34.74
N VAL A 545 -22.98 -27.38 -34.45
CA VAL A 545 -21.65 -27.23 -33.83
C VAL A 545 -21.73 -26.47 -32.51
N SER A 546 -21.21 -27.03 -31.43
CA SER A 546 -21.06 -26.36 -30.14
C SER A 546 -19.58 -26.29 -29.75
N VAL A 547 -19.09 -25.08 -29.43
CA VAL A 547 -17.73 -24.84 -28.93
C VAL A 547 -17.84 -24.13 -27.58
N ASN A 548 -17.32 -24.73 -26.52
CA ASN A 548 -17.32 -24.15 -25.18
C ASN A 548 -15.89 -24.11 -24.65
N VAL A 549 -15.44 -22.94 -24.21
CA VAL A 549 -14.09 -22.72 -23.66
C VAL A 549 -14.21 -22.03 -22.31
N ALA A 550 -13.72 -22.65 -21.25
CA ALA A 550 -13.64 -22.07 -19.93
C ALA A 550 -12.19 -22.06 -19.43
N LEU A 551 -11.66 -20.90 -19.11
CA LEU A 551 -10.30 -20.71 -18.60
C LEU A 551 -10.35 -19.99 -17.25
N SER A 552 -9.56 -20.46 -16.28
CA SER A 552 -9.46 -19.84 -14.97
C SER A 552 -8.03 -19.82 -14.48
N ALA A 553 -7.58 -18.68 -13.95
CA ALA A 553 -6.23 -18.50 -13.43
C ALA A 553 -6.25 -17.77 -12.08
N VAL A 554 -5.44 -18.22 -11.14
CA VAL A 554 -5.22 -17.56 -9.86
C VAL A 554 -3.72 -17.43 -9.66
N VAL A 555 -3.25 -16.19 -9.45
CA VAL A 555 -1.84 -15.86 -9.23
C VAL A 555 -1.73 -15.08 -7.92
N ALA A 556 -0.80 -15.47 -7.07
CA ALA A 556 -0.40 -14.67 -5.92
C ALA A 556 1.14 -14.61 -5.81
N THR A 557 1.68 -13.42 -5.67
CA THR A 557 3.10 -13.17 -5.38
C THR A 557 3.16 -12.43 -4.05
N ASN A 558 3.86 -12.99 -3.06
CA ASN A 558 3.93 -12.46 -1.72
C ASN A 558 5.39 -12.39 -1.26
N ILE A 559 5.85 -11.20 -0.88
CA ILE A 559 7.24 -10.96 -0.50
C ILE A 559 7.26 -10.22 0.82
N ILE A 560 8.00 -10.74 1.80
CA ILE A 560 8.41 -9.97 2.98
C ILE A 560 9.91 -9.79 2.90
N ALA A 561 10.36 -8.55 2.89
CA ALA A 561 11.76 -8.20 2.86
C ALA A 561 12.13 -7.16 3.92
N GLY A 562 13.31 -7.30 4.50
CA GLY A 562 13.81 -6.32 5.45
C GLY A 562 15.02 -6.76 6.25
N ALA A 563 15.69 -5.77 6.82
CA ALA A 563 16.78 -5.96 7.77
C ALA A 563 16.29 -5.65 9.19
N THR A 564 16.68 -6.47 10.16
CA THR A 564 16.36 -6.30 11.58
C THR A 564 17.66 -6.21 12.35
N GLU A 565 18.02 -5.01 12.79
CA GLU A 565 19.28 -4.72 13.48
C GLU A 565 19.01 -4.18 14.89
N ALA A 566 19.58 -4.83 15.88
CA ALA A 566 19.71 -4.34 17.24
C ALA A 566 21.20 -4.25 17.60
N SER A 567 21.71 -3.10 18.02
CA SER A 567 23.13 -2.95 18.33
C SER A 567 23.48 -2.01 19.48
N ILE A 568 24.62 -2.28 20.12
CA ILE A 568 25.34 -1.32 20.97
C ILE A 568 26.72 -1.11 20.33
N LYS A 569 27.02 0.09 19.85
CA LYS A 569 28.21 0.38 19.03
C LYS A 569 28.83 1.74 19.32
N GLY A 570 29.87 2.08 18.55
CA GLY A 570 30.50 3.41 18.55
C GLY A 570 31.33 3.75 19.78
N GLY A 571 31.75 2.77 20.57
CA GLY A 571 32.44 3.06 21.83
C GLY A 571 31.50 3.39 22.99
N SER A 572 30.25 2.94 22.92
CA SER A 572 29.28 3.13 24.00
C SER A 572 29.74 2.47 25.31
N ASP A 573 29.41 3.10 26.43
CA ASP A 573 29.65 2.61 27.78
C ASP A 573 28.31 2.34 28.47
N VAL A 574 27.97 1.06 28.63
CA VAL A 574 26.64 0.63 29.10
C VAL A 574 26.77 -0.15 30.39
N ASP A 575 26.15 0.37 31.46
CA ASP A 575 26.25 -0.19 32.80
C ASP A 575 24.86 -0.42 33.41
N ALA A 576 24.55 -1.68 33.72
CA ALA A 576 23.31 -2.09 34.37
C ALA A 576 23.53 -2.40 35.86
N ASN A 577 23.58 -1.38 36.73
CA ASN A 577 24.07 -1.48 38.12
C ASN A 577 23.08 -2.06 39.15
N HIS A 578 22.30 -3.09 38.83
CA HIS A 578 21.38 -3.70 39.79
C HIS A 578 21.78 -5.12 40.20
N ALA A 579 21.99 -5.34 41.50
CA ALA A 579 22.59 -6.56 42.10
C ALA A 579 21.82 -7.89 41.90
N SER A 580 20.62 -7.87 41.31
CA SER A 580 19.84 -9.11 41.06
C SER A 580 19.04 -9.16 39.75
N ASN A 581 18.81 -8.03 39.09
CA ASN A 581 18.01 -7.86 37.87
C ASN A 581 18.68 -6.91 36.85
N GLY A 582 19.91 -6.44 37.10
CA GLY A 582 20.67 -5.64 36.15
C GLY A 582 21.24 -6.54 35.08
N PHE A 583 20.76 -6.42 33.85
CA PHE A 583 21.32 -7.09 32.69
C PHE A 583 21.31 -6.17 31.50
N VAL A 584 22.21 -6.43 30.55
CA VAL A 584 22.22 -5.79 29.23
C VAL A 584 21.79 -6.83 28.20
N ARG A 585 20.79 -6.50 27.39
CA ARG A 585 20.26 -7.40 26.34
C ARG A 585 20.15 -6.65 25.03
N VAL A 586 20.71 -7.25 23.98
CA VAL A 586 20.53 -6.84 22.59
C VAL A 586 19.83 -7.99 21.86
N ASN A 587 18.69 -7.73 21.26
CA ASN A 587 17.86 -8.77 20.65
C ASN A 587 17.27 -8.29 19.32
N ALA A 588 17.59 -9.02 18.25
CA ALA A 588 16.96 -8.92 16.95
C ALA A 588 16.10 -10.17 16.73
N LEU A 589 14.81 -10.01 16.50
CA LEU A 589 13.85 -11.11 16.29
C LEU A 589 13.01 -10.85 15.04
N ASP A 590 12.86 -11.87 14.20
CA ASP A 590 11.94 -11.86 13.07
C ASP A 590 11.07 -13.13 13.08
N THR A 591 9.75 -12.95 13.22
CA THR A 591 8.73 -14.02 13.23
C THR A 591 7.77 -13.93 12.04
N SER A 592 8.16 -13.23 10.98
CA SER A 592 7.29 -12.94 9.83
C SER A 592 6.75 -14.20 9.14
N SER A 593 5.53 -14.12 8.59
CA SER A 593 4.86 -15.25 7.94
C SER A 593 4.03 -14.87 6.71
N ILE A 594 3.91 -15.82 5.78
CA ILE A 594 3.11 -15.69 4.56
C ILE A 594 2.17 -16.89 4.45
N GLU A 595 0.87 -16.63 4.24
CA GLU A 595 -0.14 -17.62 3.94
C GLU A 595 -0.85 -17.28 2.62
N ALA A 596 -0.80 -18.20 1.64
CA ALA A 596 -1.49 -18.06 0.36
C ALA A 596 -2.44 -19.25 0.12
N THR A 597 -3.74 -18.98 0.02
CA THR A 597 -4.79 -19.97 -0.28
C THR A 597 -5.43 -19.65 -1.63
N LEU A 598 -5.16 -20.49 -2.62
CA LEU A 598 -5.58 -20.24 -4.01
C LEU A 598 -6.42 -21.41 -4.57
N ALA A 599 -7.51 -21.09 -5.27
CA ALA A 599 -8.37 -22.09 -5.89
C ALA A 599 -8.88 -21.65 -7.26
N SER A 600 -8.69 -22.48 -8.28
CA SER A 600 -9.28 -22.26 -9.60
C SER A 600 -10.12 -23.44 -10.06
N ALA A 601 -11.21 -23.15 -10.76
CA ALA A 601 -12.10 -24.16 -11.33
C ALA A 601 -12.64 -23.70 -12.68
N SER A 602 -12.62 -24.59 -13.67
CA SER A 602 -13.25 -24.35 -14.96
C SER A 602 -14.18 -25.50 -15.34
N VAL A 603 -15.36 -25.14 -15.87
CA VAL A 603 -16.41 -26.09 -16.24
C VAL A 603 -16.85 -25.79 -17.66
N THR A 604 -16.89 -26.81 -18.49
CA THR A 604 -17.52 -26.74 -19.81
C THR A 604 -18.63 -27.76 -19.96
N ALA A 605 -19.73 -27.37 -20.58
CA ALA A 605 -20.87 -28.25 -20.84
C ALA A 605 -21.44 -27.97 -22.23
N GLY A 606 -21.29 -28.92 -23.15
CA GLY A 606 -21.68 -28.76 -24.55
C GLY A 606 -22.58 -29.88 -25.04
N GLY A 607 -23.61 -29.54 -25.82
CA GLY A 607 -24.42 -30.51 -26.57
C GLY A 607 -24.56 -30.09 -28.03
N ALA A 608 -24.30 -30.99 -28.98
CA ALA A 608 -24.41 -30.67 -30.40
C ALA A 608 -25.04 -31.80 -31.21
N GLY A 609 -25.77 -31.47 -32.28
CA GLY A 609 -26.30 -32.47 -33.22
C GLY A 609 -25.23 -33.10 -34.14
N ALA A 610 -24.08 -32.43 -34.32
CA ALA A 610 -22.94 -32.96 -35.08
C ALA A 610 -21.62 -32.94 -34.29
N VAL A 611 -21.08 -31.76 -33.97
CA VAL A 611 -19.74 -31.62 -33.34
C VAL A 611 -19.84 -30.81 -32.05
N SER A 612 -19.36 -31.36 -30.94
CA SER A 612 -19.20 -30.63 -29.68
C SER A 612 -17.73 -30.61 -29.28
N VAL A 613 -17.18 -29.42 -29.05
CA VAL A 613 -15.82 -29.17 -28.55
C VAL A 613 -15.96 -28.46 -27.20
N ASN A 614 -15.34 -29.03 -26.17
CA ASN A 614 -15.35 -28.50 -24.81
C ASN A 614 -13.91 -28.43 -24.31
N VAL A 615 -13.45 -27.25 -23.92
CA VAL A 615 -12.08 -26.99 -23.44
C VAL A 615 -12.18 -26.31 -22.08
N ALA A 616 -11.72 -26.99 -21.03
CA ALA A 616 -11.61 -26.43 -19.68
C ALA A 616 -10.13 -26.40 -19.27
N GLY A 617 -9.66 -25.23 -18.82
CA GLY A 617 -8.32 -25.03 -18.29
C GLY A 617 -8.37 -24.30 -16.95
N ALA A 618 -7.61 -24.75 -15.97
CA ALA A 618 -7.52 -24.13 -14.66
C ALA A 618 -6.04 -24.05 -14.27
N PHE A 619 -5.61 -22.90 -13.78
CA PHE A 619 -4.23 -22.60 -13.40
C PHE A 619 -4.19 -21.96 -12.01
N VAL A 620 -3.19 -22.31 -11.23
CA VAL A 620 -2.89 -21.73 -9.92
C VAL A 620 -1.38 -21.56 -9.81
N TYR A 621 -0.93 -20.39 -9.38
CA TYR A 621 0.45 -20.08 -9.11
C TYR A 621 0.55 -19.25 -7.84
N ALA A 622 1.44 -19.68 -6.93
CA ALA A 622 1.79 -18.95 -5.73
C ALA A 622 3.30 -18.84 -5.67
N ASP A 623 3.82 -17.63 -5.52
CA ASP A 623 5.21 -17.35 -5.21
C ASP A 623 5.26 -16.63 -3.86
N ASN A 624 6.03 -17.18 -2.92
CA ASN A 624 6.11 -16.67 -1.55
C ASN A 624 7.58 -16.62 -1.12
N ALA A 625 8.07 -15.43 -0.78
CA ALA A 625 9.45 -15.21 -0.40
C ALA A 625 9.58 -14.44 0.92
N LEU A 626 10.47 -14.92 1.78
CA LEU A 626 11.00 -14.20 2.95
C LEU A 626 12.48 -13.93 2.64
N SER A 627 12.88 -12.68 2.45
CA SER A 627 14.23 -12.32 1.97
C SER A 627 14.82 -11.13 2.74
N ALA A 628 16.09 -11.17 3.12
CA ALA A 628 16.76 -9.99 3.71
C ALA A 628 16.95 -8.80 2.76
N SER A 629 16.66 -9.00 1.47
CA SER A 629 17.17 -8.15 0.41
C SER A 629 16.13 -7.92 -0.68
N THR A 630 16.02 -6.66 -1.12
CA THR A 630 15.29 -6.21 -2.31
C THR A 630 16.05 -6.47 -3.62
N ASP A 631 17.20 -7.15 -3.56
CA ASP A 631 18.16 -7.33 -4.66
C ASP A 631 17.72 -8.40 -5.68
N PHE A 632 16.40 -8.61 -5.80
CA PHE A 632 15.76 -9.49 -6.79
C PHE A 632 15.17 -8.74 -7.99
N ASP A 633 15.38 -7.42 -8.14
CA ASP A 633 15.03 -6.66 -9.35
C ASP A 633 16.10 -6.86 -10.44
N TRP A 634 16.16 -8.06 -11.04
CA TRP A 634 17.20 -8.40 -12.03
C TRP A 634 16.97 -7.63 -13.34
N ASN A 635 15.77 -7.13 -13.60
CA ASN A 635 15.45 -6.38 -14.81
C ASN A 635 15.62 -4.83 -14.64
N ALA A 636 15.76 -4.36 -13.40
CA ALA A 636 15.96 -2.98 -12.97
C ALA A 636 14.79 -2.03 -13.28
N ASP A 637 13.56 -2.53 -13.25
CA ASP A 637 12.33 -1.72 -13.45
C ASP A 637 11.74 -1.19 -12.13
N GLY A 638 12.31 -1.56 -10.98
CA GLY A 638 11.87 -1.16 -9.66
C GLY A 638 10.70 -1.97 -9.12
N VAL A 639 10.30 -3.05 -9.79
CA VAL A 639 9.17 -3.93 -9.41
C VAL A 639 9.63 -5.37 -9.41
N ILE A 640 9.60 -6.04 -8.25
CA ILE A 640 9.92 -7.47 -8.17
C ILE A 640 8.73 -8.28 -8.71
N ASP A 641 8.85 -8.84 -9.91
CA ASP A 641 7.83 -9.63 -10.58
C ASP A 641 8.39 -10.91 -11.27
N PHE A 642 7.55 -11.63 -12.02
CA PHE A 642 7.95 -12.86 -12.71
C PHE A 642 9.00 -12.64 -13.82
N HIS A 643 9.07 -11.43 -14.36
CA HIS A 643 10.07 -11.03 -15.32
C HIS A 643 11.44 -10.97 -14.66
N ASP A 644 11.57 -10.75 -13.35
CA ASP A 644 12.87 -10.81 -12.67
C ASP A 644 13.45 -12.21 -12.58
N ILE A 645 12.62 -13.23 -12.36
CA ILE A 645 13.07 -14.63 -12.37
C ILE A 645 13.54 -15.01 -13.78
N HIS A 646 12.82 -14.59 -14.82
CA HIS A 646 13.19 -14.85 -16.22
C HIS A 646 14.40 -14.03 -16.68
N ALA A 647 14.42 -12.74 -16.34
CA ALA A 647 15.56 -11.86 -16.55
C ALA A 647 16.76 -12.43 -15.82
N GLY A 648 16.53 -13.00 -14.64
CA GLY A 648 17.59 -13.51 -13.84
C GLY A 648 18.23 -14.77 -14.37
N LEU A 649 17.42 -15.77 -14.70
CA LEU A 649 17.90 -16.94 -15.43
C LEU A 649 18.61 -16.54 -16.73
N ALA A 650 18.12 -15.54 -17.46
CA ALA A 650 18.73 -15.07 -18.70
C ALA A 650 20.09 -14.36 -18.47
N VAL A 651 20.20 -13.52 -17.44
CA VAL A 651 21.44 -12.84 -17.04
C VAL A 651 22.47 -13.87 -16.56
N LEU A 652 22.06 -14.81 -15.71
CA LEU A 652 22.94 -15.85 -15.19
C LEU A 652 23.42 -16.79 -16.30
N THR A 653 22.54 -17.18 -17.23
CA THR A 653 22.90 -17.96 -18.42
C THR A 653 23.87 -17.20 -19.31
N ALA A 654 23.63 -15.90 -19.55
CA ALA A 654 24.51 -15.07 -20.37
C ALA A 654 25.88 -14.85 -19.72
N LEU A 655 25.93 -14.71 -18.39
CA LEU A 655 27.19 -14.61 -17.65
C LEU A 655 27.96 -15.91 -17.70
N HIS A 656 27.29 -17.04 -17.48
CA HIS A 656 27.87 -18.37 -17.62
C HIS A 656 28.42 -18.60 -19.05
N ASP A 657 27.67 -18.24 -20.09
CA ASP A 657 28.11 -18.32 -21.49
C ASP A 657 29.31 -17.40 -21.78
N LEU A 658 29.40 -16.24 -21.13
CA LEU A 658 30.54 -15.31 -21.24
C LEU A 658 31.77 -15.76 -20.45
N GLN A 659 31.58 -16.50 -19.35
CA GLN A 659 32.65 -17.03 -18.51
C GLN A 659 33.29 -18.28 -19.10
N ILE A 660 32.53 -19.07 -19.85
CA ILE A 660 32.97 -20.31 -20.51
C ILE A 660 33.63 -20.06 -21.87
N GLY A 661 33.56 -18.83 -22.39
CA GLY A 661 34.08 -18.53 -23.70
C GLY A 661 33.42 -19.36 -24.82
N ASN A 662 34.10 -19.44 -25.96
CA ASN A 662 33.61 -20.08 -27.18
C ASN A 662 33.89 -21.60 -27.21
N ASP A 663 34.61 -22.13 -26.23
CA ASP A 663 35.13 -23.50 -26.21
C ASP A 663 34.32 -24.46 -25.31
N GLY A 664 33.50 -23.93 -24.40
CA GLY A 664 32.58 -24.74 -23.61
C GLY A 664 33.16 -25.28 -22.29
N VAL A 665 34.33 -24.80 -21.84
CA VAL A 665 35.03 -25.32 -20.66
C VAL A 665 35.29 -24.21 -19.62
N ILE A 666 35.11 -24.48 -18.31
CA ILE A 666 35.46 -23.55 -17.22
C ILE A 666 36.82 -23.96 -16.66
N GLY A 667 37.78 -23.04 -16.57
CA GLY A 667 38.91 -23.14 -15.62
C GLY A 667 40.30 -23.38 -16.22
N ASP A 668 40.62 -22.75 -17.34
CA ASP A 668 41.88 -22.96 -18.05
C ASP A 668 43.06 -22.15 -17.48
N GLN A 669 43.61 -22.51 -16.30
CA GLN A 669 44.90 -22.00 -15.83
C GLN A 669 45.68 -23.02 -14.96
N PRO A 670 47.03 -23.02 -14.93
CA PRO A 670 47.92 -23.56 -15.95
C PRO A 670 48.84 -24.68 -15.41
N GLY A 671 49.19 -25.64 -16.27
CA GLY A 671 50.19 -26.66 -15.97
C GLY A 671 51.63 -26.12 -15.90
N PRO A 672 52.45 -26.50 -14.90
CA PRO A 672 53.87 -26.09 -14.78
C PRO A 672 54.81 -26.60 -15.89
N ASP A 673 54.29 -27.40 -16.83
CA ASP A 673 55.00 -28.00 -17.96
C ASP A 673 54.85 -27.22 -19.27
N GLY A 674 54.01 -26.18 -19.29
CA GLY A 674 53.87 -25.31 -20.47
C GLY A 674 53.28 -26.01 -21.69
N ASP A 675 52.55 -27.10 -21.50
CA ASP A 675 51.86 -27.81 -22.58
C ASP A 675 50.37 -27.95 -22.28
N PRO A 676 49.54 -26.96 -22.66
CA PRO A 676 48.12 -27.14 -22.79
C PRO A 676 47.84 -27.62 -24.21
N ASP A 677 48.01 -28.90 -24.54
CA ASP A 677 47.33 -29.41 -25.74
C ASP A 677 47.33 -30.92 -25.97
N THR A 678 46.11 -31.48 -26.04
CA THR A 678 45.60 -31.97 -27.33
C THR A 678 44.09 -31.67 -27.33
N LEU A 679 43.54 -30.78 -28.16
CA LEU A 679 43.90 -30.46 -29.54
C LEU A 679 43.59 -28.99 -29.94
N GLY A 680 44.64 -28.15 -30.06
CA GLY A 680 44.86 -27.01 -30.96
C GLY A 680 43.69 -26.05 -31.19
N ASP A 681 43.78 -24.75 -30.98
CA ASP A 681 44.89 -23.85 -31.29
C ASP A 681 44.71 -22.50 -30.55
N ASN A 682 45.67 -21.60 -30.74
CA ASN A 682 45.73 -20.28 -30.11
C ASN A 682 44.42 -19.46 -30.23
N VAL A 683 43.67 -19.39 -29.15
CA VAL A 683 42.72 -18.29 -28.87
C VAL A 683 43.10 -17.59 -27.56
N PRO A 684 42.99 -16.25 -27.50
CA PRO A 684 43.30 -15.50 -26.29
C PRO A 684 42.22 -15.78 -25.25
N SER A 685 42.61 -16.40 -24.10
CA SER A 685 41.86 -16.43 -22.82
C SER A 685 40.45 -15.86 -22.94
N ASP A 686 39.52 -16.63 -23.46
CA ASP A 686 38.13 -16.21 -23.68
C ASP A 686 37.27 -16.38 -22.43
N ASP A 687 37.79 -17.06 -21.41
CA ASP A 687 37.27 -17.06 -20.04
C ASP A 687 37.35 -15.65 -19.45
N LEU A 688 36.18 -15.00 -19.33
CA LEU A 688 36.04 -13.75 -18.58
C LEU A 688 35.85 -14.10 -17.10
N THR A 689 36.52 -13.38 -16.20
CA THR A 689 36.16 -13.43 -14.77
C THR A 689 34.72 -12.93 -14.58
N VAL A 690 34.07 -13.24 -13.43
CA VAL A 690 32.72 -12.72 -13.09
C VAL A 690 32.60 -11.22 -13.38
N ASP A 691 33.56 -10.43 -12.89
CA ASP A 691 33.59 -8.97 -13.10
C ASP A 691 33.72 -8.58 -14.58
N GLN A 692 34.54 -9.31 -15.34
CA GLN A 692 34.75 -9.06 -16.77
C GLN A 692 33.55 -9.49 -17.62
N ALA A 693 32.86 -10.57 -17.24
CA ALA A 693 31.62 -11.02 -17.86
C ALA A 693 30.47 -10.04 -17.59
N ILE A 694 30.39 -9.51 -16.37
CA ILE A 694 29.43 -8.45 -16.01
C ILE A 694 29.70 -7.16 -16.79
N ASP A 695 30.97 -6.80 -16.96
CA ASP A 695 31.34 -5.64 -17.78
C ASP A 695 31.05 -5.86 -19.27
N ALA A 696 31.11 -7.11 -19.74
CA ALA A 696 30.85 -7.52 -21.12
C ALA A 696 29.37 -7.80 -21.44
N LEU A 697 28.45 -7.74 -20.46
CA LEU A 697 27.01 -7.93 -20.68
C LEU A 697 26.49 -7.07 -21.84
N GLY A 698 25.95 -7.76 -22.84
CA GLY A 698 25.44 -7.16 -24.06
C GLY A 698 24.07 -6.49 -23.91
N ASN A 699 23.50 -6.07 -25.03
CA ASN A 699 22.11 -5.64 -25.08
C ASN A 699 21.18 -6.86 -25.01
N LEU A 700 21.03 -7.48 -23.83
CA LEU A 700 20.02 -8.51 -23.64
C LEU A 700 18.64 -7.84 -23.74
N SER A 701 17.67 -8.57 -24.30
CA SER A 701 16.29 -8.09 -24.43
C SER A 701 15.57 -7.88 -23.10
N VAL A 702 16.18 -8.27 -21.98
CA VAL A 702 15.63 -8.15 -20.62
C VAL A 702 15.95 -6.81 -19.97
N PHE A 703 16.84 -5.98 -20.54
CA PHE A 703 17.17 -4.66 -20.00
C PHE A 703 16.34 -3.55 -20.65
N ALA A 704 15.76 -2.66 -19.85
CA ALA A 704 15.07 -1.47 -20.36
C ALA A 704 16.03 -0.54 -21.13
N ALA A 705 15.67 -0.18 -22.36
CA ALA A 705 16.38 0.75 -23.26
C ALA A 705 17.79 0.36 -23.76
N GLY A 706 18.25 -0.85 -23.43
CA GLY A 706 19.48 -1.46 -23.95
C GLY A 706 20.79 -0.98 -23.34
N GLN A 707 21.75 -1.92 -23.25
CA GLN A 707 23.01 -1.88 -22.49
C GLN A 707 22.82 -1.49 -21.00
N PRO A 708 23.11 -2.39 -20.05
CA PRO A 708 22.95 -2.09 -18.62
C PRO A 708 23.80 -0.88 -18.19
N SER A 709 23.23 0.00 -17.36
CA SER A 709 23.90 1.20 -16.86
C SER A 709 25.12 0.84 -15.99
N ALA A 710 26.06 1.78 -15.83
CA ALA A 710 27.22 1.56 -14.96
C ALA A 710 26.82 1.32 -13.49
N ALA A 711 25.72 1.92 -13.04
CA ALA A 711 25.15 1.69 -11.71
C ALA A 711 24.63 0.26 -11.58
N TYR A 712 23.91 -0.24 -12.59
CA TYR A 712 23.40 -1.61 -12.63
C TYR A 712 24.53 -2.64 -12.63
N LYS A 713 25.58 -2.45 -13.44
CA LYS A 713 26.74 -3.36 -13.45
C LYS A 713 27.45 -3.39 -12.09
N THR A 714 27.53 -2.26 -11.40
CA THR A 714 28.12 -2.17 -10.05
C THR A 714 27.26 -2.90 -9.02
N ALA A 715 25.93 -2.76 -9.09
CA ALA A 715 24.99 -3.52 -8.26
C ALA A 715 25.07 -5.03 -8.53
N LEU A 716 25.09 -5.43 -9.80
CA LEU A 716 25.16 -6.85 -10.20
C LEU A 716 26.46 -7.53 -9.75
N LYS A 717 27.60 -6.82 -9.77
CA LYS A 717 28.88 -7.31 -9.19
C LYS A 717 28.77 -7.57 -7.69
N SER A 718 28.08 -6.68 -6.97
CA SER A 718 27.83 -6.83 -5.53
C SER A 718 26.87 -8.00 -5.23
N LEU A 719 25.83 -8.18 -6.05
CA LEU A 719 24.81 -9.23 -5.93
C LEU A 719 25.41 -10.63 -6.17
N ILE A 720 26.14 -10.81 -7.27
CA ILE A 720 26.70 -12.11 -7.66
C ILE A 720 27.84 -12.53 -6.73
N GLY A 721 28.72 -11.59 -6.36
CA GLY A 721 29.87 -11.88 -5.49
C GLY A 721 29.50 -12.23 -4.03
N SER A 722 28.28 -11.89 -3.58
CA SER A 722 27.81 -12.24 -2.23
C SER A 722 26.86 -13.44 -2.19
N SER A 723 26.19 -13.76 -3.30
CA SER A 723 25.06 -14.71 -3.31
C SER A 723 25.33 -16.02 -4.06
N PHE A 724 26.32 -16.09 -4.95
CA PHE A 724 26.52 -17.25 -5.85
C PHE A 724 27.95 -17.83 -5.87
N ASP A 725 28.94 -17.18 -5.25
CA ASP A 725 30.30 -17.74 -5.07
C ASP A 725 30.39 -18.44 -3.69
N ILE A 726 29.69 -19.57 -3.55
CA ILE A 726 29.48 -20.24 -2.25
C ILE A 726 30.79 -20.86 -1.72
N ASP A 727 31.72 -21.27 -2.61
CA ASP A 727 33.02 -21.83 -2.21
C ASP A 727 34.19 -20.84 -2.27
N GLY A 728 33.95 -19.59 -2.67
CA GLY A 728 34.89 -18.48 -2.61
C GLY A 728 36.02 -18.61 -3.63
N ASP A 729 35.79 -19.33 -4.72
CA ASP A 729 36.77 -19.61 -5.76
C ASP A 729 36.76 -18.58 -6.90
N GLY A 730 35.77 -17.68 -6.91
CA GLY A 730 35.63 -16.58 -7.86
C GLY A 730 34.98 -16.98 -9.19
N ASN A 731 34.46 -18.20 -9.34
CA ASN A 731 33.76 -18.70 -10.52
C ASN A 731 32.29 -19.01 -10.21
N ILE A 732 31.43 -19.02 -11.24
CA ILE A 732 30.06 -19.53 -11.14
C ILE A 732 30.04 -20.89 -11.85
N THR A 733 30.17 -21.99 -11.09
CA THR A 733 30.17 -23.33 -11.67
C THR A 733 28.76 -23.92 -11.71
N ASN A 734 28.57 -25.02 -12.46
CA ASN A 734 27.33 -25.81 -12.40
C ASN A 734 27.02 -26.35 -10.99
N ARG A 735 27.98 -26.35 -10.05
CA ARG A 735 27.69 -26.66 -8.64
C ARG A 735 27.04 -25.49 -7.90
N ASP A 736 27.29 -24.26 -8.33
CA ASP A 736 26.73 -23.03 -7.77
C ASP A 736 25.36 -22.69 -8.40
N LEU A 737 25.06 -23.26 -9.58
CA LEU A 737 23.77 -23.15 -10.28
C LEU A 737 22.79 -24.31 -10.03
N LEU A 738 23.20 -25.36 -9.33
CA LEU A 738 22.34 -26.53 -9.12
C LEU A 738 21.35 -26.21 -7.99
N LEU A 739 20.13 -25.80 -8.35
CA LEU A 739 18.93 -25.99 -7.54
C LEU A 739 18.73 -27.50 -7.34
N THR A 740 19.50 -28.10 -6.45
CA THR A 740 19.30 -29.50 -6.08
C THR A 740 18.05 -29.58 -5.24
N GLY A 741 17.22 -30.60 -5.44
CA GLY A 741 16.03 -30.85 -4.59
C GLY A 741 16.37 -31.25 -3.15
N SER A 742 17.54 -30.85 -2.64
CA SER A 742 18.02 -31.06 -1.29
C SER A 742 17.85 -29.77 -0.49
N THR A 743 17.13 -29.84 0.63
CA THR A 743 16.89 -28.73 1.58
C THR A 743 18.16 -28.27 2.33
N SER A 744 19.36 -28.58 1.81
CA SER A 744 20.67 -28.26 2.40
C SER A 744 21.49 -27.28 1.56
N ASP A 745 21.11 -27.08 0.30
CA ASP A 745 21.88 -26.29 -0.67
C ASP A 745 21.18 -24.96 -1.02
N ASP A 746 19.98 -24.74 -0.47
CA ASP A 746 19.30 -23.45 -0.54
C ASP A 746 20.05 -22.47 0.39
N VAL A 747 20.88 -21.59 -0.19
CA VAL A 747 21.17 -20.31 0.46
C VAL A 747 19.88 -19.50 0.40
N VAL A 748 18.97 -19.81 1.31
CA VAL A 748 17.94 -18.89 1.74
C VAL A 748 18.72 -17.67 2.23
N ILE A 749 18.69 -16.56 1.50
CA ILE A 749 19.06 -15.26 2.05
C ILE A 749 17.93 -14.90 3.04
N ALA A 750 17.93 -15.60 4.17
CA ALA A 750 17.03 -15.37 5.28
C ALA A 750 17.20 -13.93 5.73
N ASN A 751 16.11 -13.31 6.20
CA ASN A 751 16.11 -11.98 6.80
C ASN A 751 17.38 -11.76 7.64
N SER A 752 18.11 -10.67 7.36
CA SER A 752 19.34 -10.36 8.07
C SER A 752 18.96 -9.89 9.46
N MET A 753 19.16 -10.77 10.44
CA MET A 753 19.03 -10.44 11.86
C MET A 753 20.43 -10.21 12.41
N VAL A 754 20.69 -8.98 12.83
CA VAL A 754 21.94 -8.62 13.49
C VAL A 754 21.63 -8.17 14.91
N ALA A 755 22.14 -8.92 15.88
CA ALA A 755 22.19 -8.51 17.27
C ALA A 755 23.67 -8.44 17.67
N SER A 756 24.20 -7.23 17.88
CA SER A 756 25.64 -7.06 18.14
C SER A 756 25.97 -6.08 19.27
N ILE A 757 27.12 -6.32 19.90
CA ILE A 757 27.79 -5.36 20.79
C ILE A 757 29.19 -5.20 20.21
N GLU A 758 29.49 -4.02 19.67
CA GLU A 758 30.70 -3.75 18.91
C GLU A 758 31.47 -2.59 19.53
N THR A 759 32.78 -2.77 19.68
CA THR A 759 33.71 -1.74 20.16
C THR A 759 33.28 -1.00 21.45
N SER A 760 32.42 -1.61 22.27
CA SER A 760 31.74 -0.99 23.42
C SER A 760 32.06 -1.71 24.74
N SER A 761 31.96 -0.99 25.87
CA SER A 761 32.04 -1.57 27.22
C SER A 761 30.65 -1.87 27.74
N VAL A 762 30.48 -3.08 28.29
CA VAL A 762 29.25 -3.53 28.94
C VAL A 762 29.61 -4.08 30.31
N ASP A 763 29.02 -3.53 31.36
CA ASP A 763 29.18 -3.99 32.74
C ASP A 763 27.81 -4.39 33.35
N THR A 764 27.83 -5.45 34.15
CA THR A 764 26.68 -5.98 34.88
C THR A 764 27.14 -6.43 36.26
N ALA A 765 26.43 -6.02 37.31
CA ALA A 765 26.79 -6.27 38.72
C ALA A 765 26.77 -7.75 39.16
#